data_AF-A0A8J8TA74-F1
#
_entry.id   AF-A0A8J8TA74-F1
#
_cell.length_a   1.000
_cell.length_b   1.000
_cell.length_c   1.000
_cell.angle_alpha   90.00
_cell.angle_beta   90.00
_cell.angle_gamma   90.00
#
_symmetry.space_group_name_H-M   'P 1'
#
loop_
_entity.id
_entity.type
_entity.pdbx_description
1 polymer ?
#
loop_
_entity_poly.entity_id
_entity_poly.type
_entity_poly.pdbx_seq_one_letter_code
_entity_poly.pdbx_strand_id
1 'polypeptide(L)'
;MVFRKPNFGPPPEGYIAGLGRGATGFVTRADYGPAKIAPMGAAAADLGTAATQQPTNPKQAPTGALREFTNVAREDFSESNYDEWSGYGGNVYAPSRASAGFTGVDDAEDNEADQVFNRVDEFMDSRRKKKREEKLKEIEAKISKEKAAKQDLTNQFKDLKGHLADVSRAEWESLPDAPDLVKRSIKQREAAKVQRYMPVPDSVINSARLDSSSTTIIDPNSGMASTLIGGSSGFASTMNSGMMSTNLTELGQARGQLLQMKLDKAQSDSVIGKTPQVNKEGYMTDLNSLSFNSMHEINDFKKARALLKSVITSNPNSASGWIAAARVEELDGKIQQARNIIAQATQNFLDNEDIWLEAARLSPPEKTKALLAKAVSLMPKSKKLWLQASRKEQDMGIRKSVLMKALEQISSDIEIWKETISLSNPDEAKALLYKATEAIPDSTELWLALAKLETYENARIVLNKAIEHLPADHTIWTNAAKLEEAQGNTKQVEKIVSRSIKKLSGHAIKREQWLREAVSAEESGSLVTCRAIIQGTMEYGIEDESGGSRVKVLKRVWLENADACIAQSAIETARAIYFNAIKLYPLKKSLWFHAIKLEEQYGSKQNVSDILTRAKESTKDTFSYLKLAKHVWKSLGDAQKTSQILHEGFKEHPYSEDIVLALQKFERENKNYEAALEILEKACSQIQSERVHMQAVQLQREIGNLPKALELVEQAIKTFTGFYKLWLIKAQVLEKLGQVEEARKTYDHALQTEGVKQKKQVWICFASFEIGQESYTRARTILQKARIRMADDEDVWVASVKLEIISDNLKISQNLLSQALQKCPSSGKLWALFIDLEPAATRKAQVMNALKANENDSNLFVAIAKVFWVDRKGEKIRKWLSNAVKSNKDNGDAWAHLLRYEMEFGTAESKHEVLQEFKETDPHHGEVWPTYTKKVENWRVNACELLEKMAVGIELFKEV
;
A
#
# COMPACT_ATOMS: atom_id res chain seq x y z
N MET A 1 21.08 26.31 -42.05
CA MET A 1 22.49 26.51 -41.60
C MET A 1 23.43 25.68 -42.46
N VAL A 2 24.57 26.22 -42.90
CA VAL A 2 25.60 25.43 -43.61
C VAL A 2 26.36 24.57 -42.61
N PHE A 3 26.21 23.25 -42.67
CA PHE A 3 27.06 22.32 -41.91
C PHE A 3 28.48 22.35 -42.49
N ARG A 4 29.34 23.22 -41.93
CA ARG A 4 30.79 23.02 -42.04
C ARG A 4 31.09 21.65 -41.40
N LYS A 5 31.72 20.73 -42.15
CA LYS A 5 32.35 19.55 -41.55
C LYS A 5 33.31 20.05 -40.45
N PRO A 6 33.41 19.39 -39.28
CA PRO A 6 34.45 19.71 -38.32
C PRO A 6 35.80 19.57 -39.02
N ASN A 7 36.54 20.68 -39.07
CA ASN A 7 37.78 20.78 -39.81
C ASN A 7 38.92 20.16 -38.98
N PHE A 8 39.00 18.82 -39.00
CA PHE A 8 40.22 18.13 -38.60
C PHE A 8 41.31 18.61 -39.57
N GLY A 9 42.30 19.34 -39.07
CA GLY A 9 43.33 19.98 -39.89
C GLY A 9 44.18 18.98 -40.69
N PRO A 10 45.11 19.48 -41.53
CA PRO A 10 46.03 18.59 -42.25
C PRO A 10 46.75 17.64 -41.28
N PRO A 11 47.01 16.38 -41.68
CA PRO A 11 47.66 15.41 -40.82
C PRO A 11 49.08 15.88 -40.45
N PRO A 12 49.59 15.55 -39.24
CA PRO A 12 50.95 15.88 -38.85
C PRO A 12 51.98 15.23 -39.79
N GLU A 13 53.07 15.95 -40.07
CA GLU A 13 54.19 15.42 -40.85
C GLU A 13 54.73 14.13 -40.19
N GLY A 14 54.87 13.06 -40.99
CA GLY A 14 55.29 11.74 -40.52
C GLY A 14 54.15 10.74 -40.23
N TYR A 15 52.88 11.12 -40.31
CA TYR A 15 51.77 10.16 -40.16
C TYR A 15 51.62 9.24 -41.40
N ILE A 16 52.02 7.97 -41.26
CA ILE A 16 51.80 6.94 -42.27
C ILE A 16 50.43 6.30 -42.05
N ALA A 17 49.49 6.53 -42.97
CA ALA A 17 48.16 5.91 -42.91
C ALA A 17 48.25 4.37 -42.94
N GLY A 18 47.49 3.70 -42.06
CA GLY A 18 47.57 2.26 -41.82
C GLY A 18 48.52 1.92 -40.66
N LEU A 19 49.82 2.18 -40.82
CA LEU A 19 50.81 1.88 -39.77
C LEU A 19 50.61 2.75 -38.52
N GLY A 20 50.39 4.06 -38.71
CA GLY A 20 50.01 5.00 -37.64
C GLY A 20 48.60 4.80 -37.07
N ARG A 21 47.84 3.82 -37.58
CA ARG A 21 46.57 3.34 -37.00
C ARG A 21 46.76 2.02 -36.22
N GLY A 22 47.97 1.45 -36.22
CA GLY A 22 48.25 0.14 -35.63
C GLY A 22 47.68 -1.05 -36.42
N ALA A 23 47.36 -0.85 -37.70
CA ALA A 23 46.79 -1.91 -38.55
C ALA A 23 47.90 -2.69 -39.27
N THR A 24 48.08 -3.95 -38.92
CA THR A 24 48.88 -4.92 -39.68
C THR A 24 47.99 -5.70 -40.64
N GLY A 25 48.48 -5.97 -41.86
CA GLY A 25 47.79 -6.85 -42.80
C GLY A 25 47.86 -8.30 -42.32
N PHE A 26 46.75 -9.02 -42.37
CA PHE A 26 46.72 -10.45 -42.06
C PHE A 26 47.23 -11.25 -43.26
N VAL A 27 48.46 -11.72 -43.17
CA VAL A 27 49.07 -12.62 -44.17
C VAL A 27 48.36 -13.97 -44.08
N THR A 28 47.84 -14.46 -45.20
CA THR A 28 47.16 -15.77 -45.26
C THR A 28 48.04 -16.80 -45.95
N ARG A 29 47.64 -18.08 -45.88
CA ARG A 29 48.48 -19.21 -46.34
C ARG A 29 48.78 -19.21 -47.84
N ALA A 30 48.12 -18.35 -48.62
CA ALA A 30 48.41 -18.13 -50.04
C ALA A 30 49.69 -17.29 -50.28
N ASP A 31 50.14 -16.52 -49.29
CA ASP A 31 51.27 -15.58 -49.41
C ASP A 31 52.65 -16.24 -49.17
N TYR A 32 52.68 -17.53 -48.80
CA TYR A 32 53.92 -18.28 -48.53
C TYR A 32 54.33 -19.16 -49.72
N GLY A 33 55.09 -18.58 -50.65
CA GLY A 33 55.88 -19.34 -51.63
C GLY A 33 57.12 -20.02 -51.00
N PRO A 34 57.75 -21.01 -51.67
CA PRO A 34 58.75 -21.87 -51.03
C PRO A 34 60.20 -21.33 -51.08
N ALA A 35 60.76 -20.86 -49.96
CA ALA A 35 62.20 -21.03 -49.62
C ALA A 35 62.60 -20.62 -48.16
N LYS A 36 62.95 -21.63 -47.34
CA LYS A 36 64.01 -21.67 -46.29
C LYS A 36 64.10 -20.63 -45.13
N ILE A 37 63.43 -21.00 -44.01
CA ILE A 37 64.03 -21.41 -42.70
C ILE A 37 65.05 -20.48 -41.96
N ALA A 38 64.60 -19.93 -40.81
CA ALA A 38 65.15 -19.96 -39.40
C ALA A 38 66.66 -19.67 -39.12
N PRO A 39 67.18 -19.63 -37.85
CA PRO A 39 66.62 -19.80 -36.49
C PRO A 39 66.94 -18.60 -35.52
N MET A 40 66.74 -18.56 -34.19
CA MET A 40 65.86 -19.13 -33.13
C MET A 40 66.54 -18.83 -31.75
N GLY A 41 65.77 -18.47 -30.71
CA GLY A 41 66.18 -18.56 -29.28
C GLY A 41 66.25 -17.23 -28.50
N ALA A 42 66.05 -17.16 -27.18
CA ALA A 42 65.55 -18.16 -26.20
C ALA A 42 65.18 -17.49 -24.84
N ALA A 43 64.59 -18.26 -23.90
CA ALA A 43 64.21 -17.96 -22.50
C ALA A 43 62.99 -17.01 -22.28
N ALA A 44 61.85 -17.41 -21.69
CA ALA A 44 61.52 -18.06 -20.39
C ALA A 44 61.45 -17.06 -19.21
N ALA A 45 60.51 -17.09 -18.23
CA ALA A 45 59.19 -17.75 -18.02
C ALA A 45 58.50 -17.03 -16.80
N ASP A 46 57.31 -17.33 -16.24
CA ASP A 46 56.27 -18.35 -16.48
C ASP A 46 54.89 -17.93 -15.84
N LEU A 47 53.86 -18.80 -15.97
CA LEU A 47 52.65 -19.05 -15.14
C LEU A 47 51.87 -17.90 -14.42
N GLY A 48 50.53 -17.85 -14.48
CA GLY A 48 49.60 -18.75 -15.19
C GLY A 48 48.09 -18.48 -14.97
N THR A 49 47.27 -19.09 -15.85
CA THR A 49 45.84 -19.50 -15.73
C THR A 49 44.80 -18.47 -15.20
N ALA A 50 43.69 -18.16 -15.90
CA ALA A 50 42.70 -19.11 -16.43
C ALA A 50 41.63 -18.48 -17.37
N ALA A 51 40.92 -19.36 -18.10
CA ALA A 51 39.55 -19.21 -18.64
C ALA A 51 39.24 -18.15 -19.72
N THR A 52 39.57 -18.53 -20.96
CA THR A 52 38.74 -18.45 -22.18
C THR A 52 37.29 -17.90 -22.08
N GLN A 53 36.98 -16.87 -22.88
CA GLN A 53 35.71 -16.76 -23.63
C GLN A 53 35.85 -15.80 -24.82
N GLN A 54 35.30 -16.16 -25.98
CA GLN A 54 35.45 -15.42 -27.24
C GLN A 54 34.48 -14.22 -27.34
N PRO A 55 34.92 -13.04 -27.79
CA PRO A 55 34.03 -12.01 -28.32
C PRO A 55 33.98 -12.02 -29.87
N THR A 56 32.78 -11.80 -30.39
CA THR A 56 32.39 -11.85 -31.80
C THR A 56 32.77 -10.62 -32.63
N ASN A 57 32.98 -10.84 -33.94
CA ASN A 57 33.03 -9.87 -35.05
C ASN A 57 32.53 -8.42 -34.79
N PRO A 58 33.39 -7.40 -34.98
CA PRO A 58 32.95 -6.03 -35.27
C PRO A 58 32.54 -5.90 -36.76
N LYS A 59 31.40 -5.24 -37.00
CA LYS A 59 30.87 -4.98 -38.36
C LYS A 59 31.70 -3.94 -39.11
N GLN A 60 32.00 -4.21 -40.39
CA GLN A 60 32.56 -3.22 -41.30
C GLN A 60 31.50 -2.20 -41.76
N ALA A 61 31.93 -0.96 -41.97
CA ALA A 61 31.13 0.13 -42.54
C ALA A 61 31.53 0.36 -44.02
N PRO A 62 30.62 0.85 -44.88
CA PRO A 62 30.89 0.99 -46.31
C PRO A 62 31.86 2.13 -46.62
N THR A 63 32.93 1.81 -47.35
CA THR A 63 33.98 2.74 -47.79
C THR A 63 33.66 3.32 -49.18
N GLY A 64 33.04 4.50 -49.23
CA GLY A 64 32.62 5.15 -50.48
C GLY A 64 33.14 6.59 -50.71
N ALA A 65 34.09 7.07 -49.90
CA ALA A 65 34.48 8.49 -49.90
C ALA A 65 35.99 8.73 -49.65
N LEU A 66 36.86 7.96 -50.34
CA LEU A 66 38.32 8.11 -50.22
C LEU A 66 39.07 7.66 -51.51
N ARG A 67 38.72 8.19 -52.69
CA ARG A 67 39.39 7.84 -53.98
C ARG A 67 39.98 9.04 -54.75
N GLU A 68 40.28 10.17 -54.10
CA GLU A 68 40.77 11.39 -54.79
C GLU A 68 42.09 11.99 -54.29
N PHE A 69 42.74 11.47 -53.23
CA PHE A 69 43.94 12.12 -52.65
C PHE A 69 45.12 11.19 -52.30
N THR A 70 45.29 10.06 -53.01
CA THR A 70 46.52 9.25 -52.95
C THR A 70 46.92 8.73 -54.33
N ASN A 71 47.42 9.60 -55.20
CA ASN A 71 48.03 9.22 -56.49
C ASN A 71 49.44 8.63 -56.31
N VAL A 72 49.51 7.50 -55.62
CA VAL A 72 50.57 6.51 -55.82
C VAL A 72 49.98 5.47 -56.75
N ALA A 73 50.27 5.61 -58.04
CA ALA A 73 49.69 4.77 -59.09
C ALA A 73 50.22 3.33 -58.97
N ARG A 74 49.49 2.49 -58.23
CA ARG A 74 49.45 1.06 -58.49
C ARG A 74 48.49 0.82 -59.66
N GLU A 75 48.83 -0.15 -60.49
CA GLU A 75 48.01 -0.57 -61.63
C GLU A 75 46.60 -0.98 -61.14
N ASP A 76 45.56 -0.45 -61.79
CA ASP A 76 44.18 -0.61 -61.34
C ASP A 76 43.57 -1.90 -61.90
N PHE A 77 43.79 -3.00 -61.17
CA PHE A 77 43.24 -4.33 -61.45
C PHE A 77 41.77 -4.49 -61.00
N SER A 78 40.95 -3.44 -61.06
CA SER A 78 39.51 -3.55 -60.78
C SER A 78 38.74 -4.12 -61.98
N GLU A 79 37.71 -4.92 -61.71
CA GLU A 79 36.82 -5.47 -62.76
C GLU A 79 36.19 -4.37 -63.64
N SER A 80 35.94 -3.18 -63.08
CA SER A 80 35.45 -2.02 -63.86
C SER A 80 36.43 -1.46 -64.89
N ASN A 81 37.72 -1.80 -64.78
CA ASN A 81 38.76 -1.45 -65.73
C ASN A 81 39.19 -2.65 -66.60
N TYR A 82 38.64 -3.85 -66.36
CA TYR A 82 38.88 -5.02 -67.19
C TYR A 82 37.80 -5.14 -68.26
N ASP A 83 38.22 -5.29 -69.51
CA ASP A 83 37.36 -5.76 -70.60
C ASP A 83 37.81 -7.16 -71.04
N GLU A 84 36.86 -8.04 -71.34
CA GLU A 84 37.17 -9.42 -71.74
C GLU A 84 37.92 -9.50 -73.08
N TRP A 85 37.78 -8.50 -73.95
CA TRP A 85 38.43 -8.47 -75.26
C TRP A 85 39.79 -7.75 -75.23
N SER A 86 39.88 -6.54 -74.67
CA SER A 86 41.15 -5.79 -74.62
C SER A 86 42.01 -6.04 -73.37
N GLY A 87 41.50 -6.78 -72.37
CA GLY A 87 42.15 -6.92 -71.08
C GLY A 87 41.97 -5.66 -70.20
N TYR A 88 42.91 -5.41 -69.29
CA TYR A 88 42.88 -4.22 -68.44
C TYR A 88 43.13 -2.93 -69.24
N GLY A 89 42.28 -1.93 -69.04
CA GLY A 89 42.43 -0.60 -69.62
C GLY A 89 43.69 0.11 -69.13
N GLY A 90 44.66 0.27 -70.03
CA GLY A 90 45.90 1.00 -69.80
C GLY A 90 46.98 0.62 -70.82
N ASN A 91 47.81 1.59 -71.25
CA ASN A 91 48.94 1.29 -72.13
C ASN A 91 50.16 0.89 -71.28
N VAL A 92 50.65 -0.35 -71.48
CA VAL A 92 51.76 -0.94 -70.71
C VAL A 92 53.11 -0.30 -71.03
N TYR A 93 53.28 0.23 -72.25
CA TYR A 93 54.57 0.77 -72.71
C TYR A 93 54.78 2.24 -72.36
N ALA A 94 53.74 2.98 -71.97
CA ALA A 94 53.91 4.34 -71.46
C ALA A 94 54.55 4.29 -70.06
N PRO A 95 55.65 5.01 -69.79
CA PRO A 95 56.45 4.83 -68.58
C PRO A 95 55.70 5.28 -67.30
N SER A 96 54.97 4.35 -66.69
CA SER A 96 54.56 4.44 -65.29
C SER A 96 55.80 4.46 -64.40
N ARG A 97 55.90 5.49 -63.55
CA ARG A 97 57.13 5.90 -62.85
C ARG A 97 57.55 4.98 -61.68
N ALA A 98 57.24 3.69 -61.77
CA ALA A 98 57.34 2.71 -60.69
C ALA A 98 58.00 1.37 -61.06
N SER A 99 58.51 1.19 -62.29
CA SER A 99 59.37 0.04 -62.64
C SER A 99 60.84 0.47 -62.78
N ALA A 100 61.55 0.53 -61.65
CA ALA A 100 63.01 0.63 -61.63
C ALA A 100 63.61 -0.72 -62.05
N GLY A 101 63.59 -1.02 -63.34
CA GLY A 101 64.06 -2.30 -63.90
C GLY A 101 64.05 -2.41 -65.43
N PHE A 102 63.36 -1.53 -66.16
CA PHE A 102 63.37 -1.50 -67.62
C PHE A 102 63.70 -0.10 -68.13
N THR A 103 64.84 0.05 -68.81
CA THR A 103 65.38 1.34 -69.26
C THR A 103 64.89 1.72 -70.65
N GLY A 104 63.58 1.88 -70.79
CA GLY A 104 62.97 2.57 -71.94
C GLY A 104 62.67 4.02 -71.55
N VAL A 105 63.50 4.94 -72.02
CA VAL A 105 63.14 6.36 -72.12
C VAL A 105 62.87 6.58 -73.60
N ASP A 106 61.70 7.10 -73.95
CA ASP A 106 61.33 7.33 -75.35
C ASP A 106 62.33 8.33 -75.97
N ASP A 107 63.23 7.83 -76.80
CA ASP A 107 64.26 8.67 -77.43
C ASP A 107 63.65 9.43 -78.62
N ALA A 108 64.41 10.37 -79.19
CA ALA A 108 63.95 11.14 -80.35
C ALA A 108 63.62 10.21 -81.55
N GLU A 109 64.35 9.11 -81.68
CA GLU A 109 64.12 8.09 -82.72
C GLU A 109 62.78 7.35 -82.54
N ASP A 110 62.35 7.07 -81.30
CA ASP A 110 61.05 6.45 -81.02
C ASP A 110 59.89 7.40 -81.39
N ASN A 111 60.03 8.68 -81.06
CA ASN A 111 59.05 9.71 -81.42
C ASN A 111 58.95 9.95 -82.94
N GLU A 112 60.06 9.79 -83.68
CA GLU A 112 60.04 9.81 -85.14
C GLU A 112 59.44 8.51 -85.71
N ALA A 113 59.72 7.35 -85.12
CA ALA A 113 59.13 6.07 -85.49
C ALA A 113 57.60 6.07 -85.31
N ASP A 114 57.09 6.54 -84.17
CA ASP A 114 55.65 6.68 -83.91
C ASP A 114 54.98 7.62 -84.94
N GLN A 115 55.64 8.72 -85.34
CA GLN A 115 55.13 9.58 -86.39
C GLN A 115 55.13 8.92 -87.78
N VAL A 116 56.03 7.98 -88.04
CA VAL A 116 56.03 7.18 -89.27
C VAL A 116 54.92 6.13 -89.22
N PHE A 117 54.77 5.39 -88.12
CA PHE A 117 53.71 4.38 -87.96
C PHE A 117 52.31 5.01 -87.98
N ASN A 118 52.08 6.13 -87.29
CA ASN A 118 50.79 6.84 -87.36
C ASN A 118 50.44 7.28 -88.80
N ARG A 119 51.43 7.74 -89.59
CA ARG A 119 51.20 8.05 -91.03
C ARG A 119 50.89 6.80 -91.86
N VAL A 120 51.50 5.66 -91.55
CA VAL A 120 51.18 4.37 -92.19
C VAL A 120 49.75 3.96 -91.86
N ASP A 121 49.31 4.08 -90.61
CA ASP A 121 47.95 3.75 -90.20
C ASP A 121 46.92 4.70 -90.82
N GLU A 122 47.15 6.02 -90.83
CA GLU A 122 46.31 6.99 -91.56
C GLU A 122 46.20 6.65 -93.05
N PHE A 123 47.31 6.23 -93.69
CA PHE A 123 47.32 5.81 -95.08
C PHE A 123 46.55 4.49 -95.30
N MET A 124 46.68 3.53 -94.40
CA MET A 124 45.93 2.27 -94.45
C MET A 124 44.43 2.51 -94.28
N ASP A 125 44.04 3.41 -93.37
CA ASP A 125 42.65 3.80 -93.15
C ASP A 125 42.05 4.60 -94.31
N SER A 126 42.86 5.42 -94.99
CA SER A 126 42.44 6.20 -96.17
C SER A 126 41.77 5.32 -97.24
N ARG A 127 42.20 4.05 -97.38
CA ARG A 127 41.70 3.08 -98.36
C ARG A 127 40.20 2.75 -98.22
N ARG A 128 39.59 2.98 -97.05
CA ARG A 128 38.14 2.79 -96.83
C ARG A 128 37.45 3.91 -96.05
N LYS A 129 38.18 4.96 -95.62
CA LYS A 129 37.71 6.09 -94.79
C LYS A 129 36.30 6.59 -95.15
N LYS A 130 36.07 6.97 -96.41
CA LYS A 130 34.80 7.57 -96.84
C LYS A 130 33.56 6.67 -96.60
N LYS A 131 33.66 5.36 -96.88
CA LYS A 131 32.56 4.40 -96.62
C LYS A 131 32.36 4.10 -95.13
N ARG A 132 33.40 4.27 -94.30
CA ARG A 132 33.29 4.12 -92.84
C ARG A 132 32.62 5.34 -92.22
N GLU A 133 33.00 6.54 -92.63
CA GLU A 133 32.41 7.82 -92.21
C GLU A 133 30.92 7.94 -92.59
N GLU A 134 30.54 7.50 -93.80
CA GLU A 134 29.12 7.46 -94.21
C GLU A 134 28.27 6.57 -93.30
N LYS A 135 28.76 5.36 -92.95
CA LYS A 135 28.07 4.46 -92.02
C LYS A 135 28.00 5.00 -90.59
N LEU A 136 29.06 5.67 -90.11
CA LEU A 136 29.06 6.31 -88.79
C LEU A 136 28.00 7.42 -88.70
N LYS A 137 27.89 8.26 -89.74
CA LYS A 137 26.86 9.31 -89.81
C LYS A 137 25.43 8.77 -89.84
N GLU A 138 25.17 7.64 -90.52
CA GLU A 138 23.86 6.97 -90.45
C GLU A 138 23.52 6.46 -89.04
N ILE A 139 24.52 5.99 -88.28
CA ILE A 139 24.33 5.52 -86.90
C ILE A 139 24.03 6.70 -85.97
N GLU A 140 24.77 7.81 -86.06
CA GLU A 140 24.51 9.03 -85.29
C GLU A 140 23.12 9.64 -85.60
N ALA A 141 22.69 9.59 -86.87
CA ALA A 141 21.36 10.05 -87.28
C ALA A 141 20.22 9.19 -86.70
N LYS A 142 20.47 7.92 -86.37
CA LYS A 142 19.50 7.07 -85.64
C LYS A 142 19.51 7.37 -84.15
N ILE A 143 20.69 7.46 -83.53
CA ILE A 143 20.85 7.76 -82.09
C ILE A 143 20.22 9.11 -81.73
N SER A 144 20.38 10.14 -82.57
CA SER A 144 19.77 11.46 -82.34
C SER A 144 18.23 11.43 -82.38
N LYS A 145 17.63 10.61 -83.25
CA LYS A 145 16.16 10.40 -83.28
C LYS A 145 15.64 9.66 -82.05
N GLU A 146 16.36 8.64 -81.57
CA GLU A 146 16.00 7.96 -80.30
C GLU A 146 16.11 8.90 -79.09
N LYS A 147 17.14 9.75 -79.03
CA LYS A 147 17.29 10.76 -77.97
C LYS A 147 16.17 11.81 -77.99
N ALA A 148 15.67 12.20 -79.17
CA ALA A 148 14.52 13.11 -79.26
C ALA A 148 13.21 12.48 -78.75
N ALA A 149 13.03 11.16 -78.90
CA ALA A 149 11.85 10.43 -78.45
C ALA A 149 11.82 10.15 -76.93
N LYS A 150 12.97 10.22 -76.25
CA LYS A 150 13.11 10.06 -74.79
C LYS A 150 13.71 11.33 -74.19
N GLN A 151 12.87 12.36 -73.97
CA GLN A 151 13.31 13.60 -73.34
C GLN A 151 13.79 13.35 -71.91
N ASP A 152 15.06 13.67 -71.64
CA ASP A 152 15.66 13.58 -70.30
C ASP A 152 14.89 14.41 -69.26
N LEU A 153 14.84 13.91 -68.03
CA LEU A 153 14.16 14.53 -66.88
C LEU A 153 14.55 16.01 -66.69
N THR A 154 15.81 16.36 -66.95
CA THR A 154 16.35 17.72 -66.85
C THR A 154 15.72 18.70 -67.83
N ASN A 155 15.26 18.24 -69.00
CA ASN A 155 14.55 19.08 -69.97
C ASN A 155 13.08 19.28 -69.56
N GLN A 156 12.43 18.29 -68.96
CA GLN A 156 11.04 18.40 -68.47
C GLN A 156 10.90 19.49 -67.39
N PHE A 157 11.90 19.66 -66.53
CA PHE A 157 11.91 20.70 -65.49
C PHE A 157 12.56 22.02 -65.91
N LYS A 158 12.99 22.17 -67.16
CA LYS A 158 13.70 23.38 -67.62
C LYS A 158 12.83 24.64 -67.53
N ASP A 159 11.57 24.54 -67.94
CA ASP A 159 10.63 25.66 -67.97
C ASP A 159 10.19 26.03 -66.54
N LEU A 160 9.92 25.02 -65.69
CA LEU A 160 9.65 25.21 -64.26
C LEU A 160 10.84 25.84 -63.52
N LYS A 161 12.08 25.50 -63.90
CA LYS A 161 13.30 26.15 -63.38
C LYS A 161 13.42 27.60 -63.87
N GLY A 162 12.88 27.92 -65.04
CA GLY A 162 12.72 29.29 -65.53
C GLY A 162 11.78 30.12 -64.65
N HIS A 163 10.56 29.63 -64.42
CA HIS A 163 9.58 30.29 -63.53
C HIS A 163 10.06 30.43 -62.08
N LEU A 164 10.99 29.57 -61.63
CA LEU A 164 11.60 29.67 -60.30
C LEU A 164 12.43 30.95 -60.09
N ALA A 165 12.79 31.68 -61.16
CA ALA A 165 13.48 32.96 -61.09
C ALA A 165 12.55 34.12 -60.69
N ASP A 166 11.24 33.98 -60.85
CA ASP A 166 10.25 35.01 -60.51
C ASP A 166 9.95 35.08 -59.00
N VAL A 167 10.32 34.04 -58.24
CA VAL A 167 10.15 33.97 -56.79
C VAL A 167 11.13 34.91 -56.09
N SER A 168 10.61 35.85 -55.30
CA SER A 168 11.43 36.87 -54.64
C SER A 168 12.34 36.28 -53.56
N ARG A 169 13.47 36.94 -53.30
CA ARG A 169 14.40 36.51 -52.25
C ARG A 169 13.77 36.46 -50.85
N ALA A 170 12.80 37.32 -50.56
CA ALA A 170 12.07 37.30 -49.31
C ALA A 170 11.20 36.03 -49.18
N GLU A 171 10.57 35.59 -50.28
CA GLU A 171 9.81 34.33 -50.30
C GLU A 171 10.73 33.12 -50.12
N TRP A 172 11.90 33.12 -50.77
CA TRP A 172 12.97 32.13 -50.57
C TRP A 172 13.46 32.04 -49.13
N GLU A 173 13.64 33.18 -48.45
CA GLU A 173 14.03 33.23 -47.03
C GLU A 173 12.87 32.90 -46.07
N SER A 174 11.61 32.98 -46.55
CA SER A 174 10.41 32.59 -45.80
C SER A 174 10.00 31.11 -45.93
N LEU A 175 10.67 30.33 -46.79
CA LEU A 175 10.39 28.91 -46.95
C LEU A 175 10.54 28.18 -45.60
N PRO A 176 9.47 27.53 -45.09
CA PRO A 176 9.54 26.86 -43.80
C PRO A 176 10.46 25.64 -43.89
N ASP A 177 11.46 25.60 -43.02
CA ASP A 177 12.37 24.45 -42.85
C ASP A 177 11.54 23.19 -42.56
N ALA A 178 11.83 22.09 -43.25
CA ALA A 178 10.91 20.95 -43.41
C ALA A 178 10.33 20.44 -42.08
N PRO A 179 9.04 20.69 -41.76
CA PRO A 179 8.46 20.24 -40.51
C PRO A 179 8.32 18.72 -40.53
N ASP A 180 8.74 18.06 -39.45
CA ASP A 180 8.62 16.59 -39.29
C ASP A 180 7.16 16.21 -38.95
N LEU A 181 6.26 16.43 -39.90
CA LEU A 181 4.81 16.17 -39.80
C LEU A 181 4.50 14.70 -39.47
N VAL A 182 5.41 13.78 -39.80
CA VAL A 182 5.30 12.34 -39.54
C VAL A 182 5.98 11.93 -38.22
N LYS A 183 6.63 12.89 -37.52
CA LYS A 183 7.41 12.69 -36.28
C LYS A 183 8.44 11.55 -36.40
N ARG A 184 9.05 11.39 -37.58
CA ARG A 184 9.95 10.29 -37.92
C ARG A 184 11.24 10.34 -37.10
N SER A 185 11.73 11.53 -36.79
CA SER A 185 12.88 11.74 -35.90
C SER A 185 12.60 11.29 -34.46
N ILE A 186 11.40 11.59 -33.95
CA ILE A 186 10.94 11.14 -32.62
C ILE A 186 10.81 9.61 -32.62
N LYS A 187 10.15 9.02 -33.62
CA LYS A 187 10.05 7.56 -33.77
C LYS A 187 11.42 6.87 -33.85
N GLN A 188 12.40 7.44 -34.54
CA GLN A 188 13.77 6.90 -34.55
C GLN A 188 14.46 7.04 -33.18
N ARG A 189 14.21 8.13 -32.45
CA ARG A 189 14.77 8.37 -31.11
C ARG A 189 14.13 7.46 -30.04
N GLU A 190 12.85 7.13 -30.21
CA GLU A 190 12.14 6.10 -29.44
C GLU A 190 12.65 4.69 -29.78
N ALA A 191 12.79 4.36 -31.07
CA ALA A 191 13.38 3.08 -31.51
C ALA A 191 14.82 2.89 -31.03
N ALA A 192 15.60 3.97 -30.89
CA ALA A 192 16.93 3.93 -30.28
C ALA A 192 16.88 3.66 -28.76
N LYS A 193 15.89 4.18 -28.03
CA LYS A 193 15.66 3.85 -26.60
C LYS A 193 15.26 2.38 -26.40
N VAL A 194 14.63 1.75 -27.39
CA VAL A 194 14.26 0.32 -27.36
C VAL A 194 15.48 -0.62 -27.44
N GLN A 195 16.67 -0.13 -27.79
CA GLN A 195 17.90 -0.95 -27.85
C GLN A 195 18.55 -1.25 -26.49
N ARG A 196 17.76 -1.37 -25.41
CA ARG A 196 18.14 -2.08 -24.19
C ARG A 196 17.32 -3.36 -24.10
N TYR A 197 17.90 -4.45 -24.61
CA TYR A 197 17.32 -5.78 -24.48
C TYR A 197 17.37 -6.25 -23.03
N MET A 198 16.27 -6.04 -22.30
CA MET A 198 15.87 -6.93 -21.21
C MET A 198 15.28 -8.20 -21.82
N PRO A 199 15.53 -9.40 -21.25
CA PRO A 199 14.86 -10.61 -21.70
C PRO A 199 13.35 -10.44 -21.57
N VAL A 200 12.63 -10.76 -22.64
CA VAL A 200 11.17 -10.60 -22.69
C VAL A 200 10.53 -11.56 -21.69
N PRO A 201 9.70 -11.10 -20.73
CA PRO A 201 9.02 -12.00 -19.81
C PRO A 201 8.00 -12.87 -20.56
N ASP A 202 7.89 -14.14 -20.18
CA ASP A 202 7.12 -15.17 -20.89
C ASP A 202 5.63 -14.82 -21.13
N SER A 203 5.08 -13.89 -20.33
CA SER A 203 3.74 -13.34 -20.51
C SER A 203 3.54 -12.69 -21.90
N VAL A 204 4.55 -12.01 -22.43
CA VAL A 204 4.48 -11.36 -23.76
C VAL A 204 4.55 -12.41 -24.87
N ILE A 205 5.36 -13.46 -24.69
CA ILE A 205 5.45 -14.59 -25.64
C ILE A 205 4.11 -15.35 -25.68
N ASN A 206 3.43 -15.51 -24.53
CA ASN A 206 2.08 -16.06 -24.48
C ASN A 206 1.04 -15.15 -25.17
N SER A 207 1.11 -13.82 -25.02
CA SER A 207 0.21 -12.90 -25.74
C SER A 207 0.37 -12.98 -27.26
N ALA A 208 1.60 -13.03 -27.77
CA ALA A 208 1.87 -13.18 -29.20
C ALA A 208 1.44 -14.56 -29.77
N ARG A 209 1.45 -15.60 -28.94
CA ARG A 209 0.92 -16.94 -29.29
C ARG A 209 -0.62 -16.97 -29.32
N LEU A 210 -1.29 -16.14 -28.54
CA LEU A 210 -2.75 -16.00 -28.61
C LEU A 210 -3.17 -15.27 -29.90
N ASP A 211 -2.55 -14.13 -30.20
CA ASP A 211 -2.90 -13.33 -31.39
C ASP A 211 -2.67 -14.11 -32.70
N SER A 212 -1.57 -14.85 -32.81
CA SER A 212 -1.24 -15.67 -34.00
C SER A 212 -2.17 -16.88 -34.23
N SER A 213 -3.07 -17.19 -33.29
CA SER A 213 -4.09 -18.24 -33.47
C SER A 213 -5.42 -17.74 -34.06
N SER A 214 -5.57 -16.42 -34.27
CA SER A 214 -6.86 -15.79 -34.59
C SER A 214 -7.21 -15.69 -36.10
N THR A 215 -6.35 -16.14 -37.00
CA THR A 215 -6.44 -15.83 -38.45
C THR A 215 -6.55 -17.03 -39.41
N THR A 216 -7.01 -18.20 -38.96
CA THR A 216 -7.11 -19.41 -39.81
C THR A 216 -8.47 -20.13 -39.75
N ILE A 217 -9.57 -19.38 -39.75
CA ILE A 217 -10.91 -19.92 -40.06
C ILE A 217 -11.49 -19.17 -41.27
N ILE A 218 -11.57 -19.87 -42.39
CA ILE A 218 -12.34 -19.48 -43.57
C ILE A 218 -13.70 -20.18 -43.45
N ASP A 219 -14.79 -19.43 -43.33
CA ASP A 219 -16.14 -20.00 -43.26
C ASP A 219 -16.66 -20.31 -44.68
N PRO A 220 -17.01 -21.57 -45.03
CA PRO A 220 -17.30 -21.95 -46.42
C PRO A 220 -18.66 -21.49 -46.96
N ASN A 221 -19.51 -20.83 -46.15
CA ASN A 221 -20.91 -20.59 -46.51
C ASN A 221 -21.20 -19.21 -47.16
N SER A 222 -20.15 -18.48 -47.59
CA SER A 222 -20.27 -17.22 -48.33
C SER A 222 -19.98 -17.43 -49.82
N GLY A 223 -21.02 -17.80 -50.58
CA GLY A 223 -20.91 -18.19 -51.99
C GLY A 223 -20.51 -17.06 -52.95
N MET A 224 -19.76 -17.45 -53.99
CA MET A 224 -19.20 -16.64 -55.08
C MET A 224 -20.08 -15.48 -55.61
N ALA A 225 -19.48 -14.28 -55.61
CA ALA A 225 -19.49 -13.41 -56.79
C ALA A 225 -18.03 -13.25 -57.23
N SER A 226 -17.69 -13.78 -58.41
CA SER A 226 -16.31 -14.05 -58.83
C SER A 226 -15.79 -13.01 -59.83
N THR A 227 -14.57 -12.52 -59.58
CA THR A 227 -13.57 -12.09 -60.57
C THR A 227 -13.92 -10.94 -61.54
N LEU A 228 -13.10 -9.86 -61.54
CA LEU A 228 -12.22 -9.48 -62.67
C LEU A 228 -11.55 -8.09 -62.48
N ILE A 229 -10.22 -8.07 -62.68
CA ILE A 229 -9.39 -6.90 -63.08
C ILE A 229 -9.24 -5.78 -62.01
N GLY A 230 -8.08 -5.14 -61.78
CA GLY A 230 -6.75 -5.30 -62.37
C GLY A 230 -6.14 -3.97 -62.84
N GLY A 231 -5.29 -3.35 -62.01
CA GLY A 231 -4.20 -2.46 -62.46
C GLY A 231 -4.46 -0.94 -62.65
N SER A 232 -3.36 -0.21 -62.46
CA SER A 232 -3.00 1.17 -62.88
C SER A 232 -3.51 2.40 -62.09
N SER A 233 -2.58 2.98 -61.32
CA SER A 233 -2.05 4.36 -61.41
C SER A 233 -2.91 5.50 -61.96
N GLY A 234 -2.89 6.65 -61.26
CA GLY A 234 -2.80 7.94 -61.96
C GLY A 234 -3.61 9.12 -61.40
N PHE A 235 -2.93 9.96 -60.62
CA PHE A 235 -2.90 11.44 -60.76
C PHE A 235 -4.19 12.20 -61.15
N ALA A 236 -4.70 13.05 -60.23
CA ALA A 236 -4.85 14.50 -60.49
C ALA A 236 -5.23 15.27 -59.21
N SER A 237 -4.58 16.43 -59.03
CA SER A 237 -4.91 17.43 -58.02
C SER A 237 -6.07 18.33 -58.43
N THR A 238 -6.71 18.97 -57.45
CA THR A 238 -7.61 20.11 -57.66
C THR A 238 -6.97 21.20 -58.53
N MET A 239 -7.56 21.47 -59.70
CA MET A 239 -7.67 22.81 -60.32
C MET A 239 -8.60 22.75 -61.55
N ASN A 240 -9.88 23.11 -61.38
CA ASN A 240 -10.46 24.32 -62.01
C ASN A 240 -11.95 24.48 -61.57
N SER A 241 -12.47 25.69 -61.68
CA SER A 241 -13.86 26.06 -61.37
C SER A 241 -14.82 25.70 -62.51
N GLY A 242 -16.08 25.35 -62.20
CA GLY A 242 -17.20 25.50 -63.15
C GLY A 242 -18.25 24.38 -63.23
N MET A 243 -19.48 24.74 -62.83
CA MET A 243 -20.79 24.18 -63.21
C MET A 243 -21.30 22.82 -62.65
N MET A 244 -22.60 22.84 -62.36
CA MET A 244 -23.42 21.88 -61.62
C MET A 244 -23.57 20.48 -62.24
N SER A 245 -23.79 19.48 -61.37
CA SER A 245 -24.75 18.39 -61.63
C SER A 245 -25.45 17.97 -60.32
N THR A 246 -26.64 17.37 -60.42
CA THR A 246 -27.62 17.23 -59.33
C THR A 246 -27.43 16.00 -58.43
N ASN A 247 -27.55 16.16 -57.11
CA ASN A 247 -27.44 15.09 -56.11
C ASN A 247 -28.58 14.05 -56.18
N LEU A 248 -28.34 12.92 -56.83
CA LEU A 248 -29.25 11.76 -56.81
C LEU A 248 -29.25 11.02 -55.45
N THR A 249 -28.19 11.19 -54.67
CA THR A 249 -27.97 10.56 -53.35
C THR A 249 -28.94 11.06 -52.28
N GLU A 250 -29.19 12.37 -52.22
CA GLU A 250 -30.15 12.97 -51.28
C GLU A 250 -31.59 12.51 -51.58
N LEU A 251 -31.97 12.39 -52.86
CA LEU A 251 -33.27 11.84 -53.25
C LEU A 251 -33.42 10.37 -52.83
N GLY A 252 -32.35 9.58 -52.93
CA GLY A 252 -32.30 8.20 -52.43
C GLY A 252 -32.47 8.10 -50.93
N GLN A 253 -31.77 8.95 -50.16
CA GLN A 253 -31.87 8.99 -48.69
C GLN A 253 -33.25 9.48 -48.21
N ALA A 254 -33.78 10.55 -48.81
CA ALA A 254 -35.13 11.05 -48.49
C ALA A 254 -36.21 10.00 -48.78
N ARG A 255 -36.09 9.27 -49.89
CA ARG A 255 -37.02 8.18 -50.24
C ARG A 255 -36.85 6.95 -49.31
N GLY A 256 -35.63 6.68 -48.85
CA GLY A 256 -35.34 5.67 -47.84
C GLY A 256 -35.93 6.00 -46.46
N GLN A 257 -35.79 7.25 -46.00
CA GLN A 257 -36.42 7.72 -44.75
C GLN A 257 -37.95 7.72 -44.85
N LEU A 258 -38.52 8.09 -46.00
CA LEU A 258 -39.98 8.05 -46.21
C LEU A 258 -40.50 6.61 -46.30
N LEU A 259 -39.71 5.67 -46.86
CA LEU A 259 -39.99 4.24 -46.78
C LEU A 259 -39.93 3.75 -45.33
N GLN A 260 -38.92 4.16 -44.56
CA GLN A 260 -38.76 3.77 -43.15
C GLN A 260 -39.90 4.33 -42.29
N MET A 261 -40.30 5.59 -42.44
CA MET A 261 -41.49 6.14 -41.79
C MET A 261 -42.78 5.40 -42.17
N LYS A 262 -42.91 4.93 -43.42
CA LYS A 262 -44.05 4.08 -43.84
C LYS A 262 -43.98 2.68 -43.25
N LEU A 263 -42.79 2.10 -43.09
CA LEU A 263 -42.56 0.84 -42.42
C LEU A 263 -42.83 0.94 -40.92
N ASP A 264 -42.37 1.99 -40.24
CA ASP A 264 -42.63 2.25 -38.83
C ASP A 264 -44.12 2.51 -38.58
N LYS A 265 -44.80 3.23 -39.48
CA LYS A 265 -46.25 3.44 -39.43
C LYS A 265 -47.07 2.18 -39.76
N ALA A 266 -46.52 1.24 -40.53
CA ALA A 266 -47.12 -0.08 -40.75
C ALA A 266 -46.83 -1.07 -39.61
N GLN A 267 -45.67 -0.95 -38.94
CA GLN A 267 -45.27 -1.79 -37.81
C GLN A 267 -45.89 -1.35 -36.47
N SER A 268 -46.28 -0.09 -36.31
CA SER A 268 -46.89 0.43 -35.07
C SER A 268 -48.35 0.01 -34.88
N ASP A 269 -49.14 -0.06 -35.96
CA ASP A 269 -50.60 -0.25 -35.85
C ASP A 269 -51.09 -1.72 -35.91
N SER A 270 -50.24 -2.70 -36.29
CA SER A 270 -50.75 -4.05 -36.67
C SER A 270 -49.98 -5.29 -36.18
N VAL A 271 -48.97 -5.16 -35.30
CA VAL A 271 -48.22 -6.33 -34.78
C VAL A 271 -48.09 -6.31 -33.25
N ILE A 272 -49.15 -6.75 -32.56
CA ILE A 272 -49.10 -7.11 -31.14
C ILE A 272 -48.34 -8.44 -31.03
N GLY A 273 -47.10 -8.42 -30.53
CA GLY A 273 -46.32 -9.66 -30.36
C GLY A 273 -44.79 -9.56 -30.35
N LYS A 274 -44.18 -8.37 -30.42
CA LYS A 274 -42.74 -8.24 -30.11
C LYS A 274 -42.55 -8.30 -28.59
N THR A 275 -41.65 -9.18 -28.13
CA THR A 275 -41.14 -9.09 -26.76
C THR A 275 -40.51 -7.70 -26.55
N PRO A 276 -40.67 -7.08 -25.37
CA PRO A 276 -40.05 -5.79 -25.11
C PRO A 276 -38.53 -5.95 -25.29
N GLN A 277 -37.91 -4.98 -25.98
CA GLN A 277 -36.45 -4.98 -26.15
C GLN A 277 -35.81 -5.01 -24.76
N VAL A 278 -35.18 -6.13 -24.40
CA VAL A 278 -34.50 -6.27 -23.11
C VAL A 278 -33.46 -5.16 -23.03
N ASN A 279 -33.52 -4.36 -21.94
CA ASN A 279 -32.58 -3.26 -21.72
C ASN A 279 -31.16 -3.80 -21.85
N LYS A 280 -30.45 -3.41 -22.90
CA LYS A 280 -29.12 -3.96 -23.23
C LYS A 280 -28.15 -3.76 -22.08
N GLU A 281 -28.23 -2.62 -21.40
CA GLU A 281 -27.46 -2.30 -20.20
C GLU A 281 -27.81 -3.24 -19.04
N GLY A 282 -29.11 -3.45 -18.75
CA GLY A 282 -29.57 -4.38 -17.72
C GLY A 282 -29.17 -5.83 -17.97
N TYR A 283 -29.32 -6.31 -19.21
CA TYR A 283 -28.88 -7.65 -19.60
C TYR A 283 -27.35 -7.79 -19.52
N MET A 284 -26.60 -6.73 -19.82
CA MET A 284 -25.14 -6.74 -19.71
C MET A 284 -24.67 -6.63 -18.25
N THR A 285 -25.40 -5.94 -17.36
CA THR A 285 -25.13 -5.98 -15.92
C THR A 285 -25.47 -7.35 -15.33
N ASP A 286 -26.56 -7.99 -15.77
CA ASP A 286 -26.93 -9.33 -15.33
C ASP A 286 -25.90 -10.37 -15.80
N LEU A 287 -25.46 -10.30 -17.07
CA LEU A 287 -24.36 -11.14 -17.58
C LEU A 287 -23.03 -10.90 -16.84
N ASN A 288 -22.71 -9.66 -16.49
CA ASN A 288 -21.55 -9.34 -15.65
C ASN A 288 -21.71 -9.82 -14.19
N SER A 289 -22.94 -9.97 -13.69
CA SER A 289 -23.20 -10.59 -12.39
C SER A 289 -23.08 -12.12 -12.43
N LEU A 290 -23.34 -12.72 -13.60
CA LEU A 290 -23.24 -14.15 -13.87
C LEU A 290 -21.82 -14.62 -14.25
N SER A 291 -20.84 -13.72 -14.37
CA SER A 291 -19.46 -14.11 -14.64
C SER A 291 -18.86 -14.84 -13.43
N PHE A 292 -18.70 -16.16 -13.55
CA PHE A 292 -18.01 -16.97 -12.54
C PHE A 292 -16.57 -16.47 -12.36
N ASN A 293 -16.25 -15.97 -11.17
CA ASN A 293 -14.93 -15.39 -10.83
C ASN A 293 -13.78 -16.41 -10.72
N SER A 294 -13.90 -17.58 -11.35
CA SER A 294 -12.80 -18.53 -11.50
C SER A 294 -11.88 -18.07 -12.64
N MET A 295 -10.81 -17.33 -12.30
CA MET A 295 -9.71 -16.98 -13.22
C MET A 295 -8.86 -18.22 -13.59
N HIS A 296 -9.47 -19.18 -14.29
CA HIS A 296 -8.82 -20.39 -14.80
C HIS A 296 -9.13 -20.53 -16.28
N GLU A 297 -8.09 -20.73 -17.08
CA GLU A 297 -8.24 -20.79 -18.53
C GLU A 297 -9.04 -22.01 -18.96
N ILE A 298 -9.99 -21.82 -19.89
CA ILE A 298 -10.78 -22.91 -20.49
C ILE A 298 -9.85 -24.00 -21.10
N ASN A 299 -8.65 -23.61 -21.54
CA ASN A 299 -7.65 -24.54 -22.05
C ASN A 299 -6.99 -25.38 -20.95
N ASP A 300 -6.80 -24.84 -19.75
CA ASP A 300 -6.28 -25.61 -18.61
C ASP A 300 -7.34 -26.54 -18.04
N PHE A 301 -8.62 -26.16 -18.03
CA PHE A 301 -9.72 -27.11 -17.77
C PHE A 301 -9.78 -28.24 -18.80
N LYS A 302 -9.52 -27.98 -20.09
CA LYS A 302 -9.40 -29.03 -21.12
C LYS A 302 -8.21 -29.96 -20.88
N LYS A 303 -7.03 -29.42 -20.54
CA LYS A 303 -5.84 -30.21 -20.18
C LYS A 303 -6.09 -31.04 -18.91
N ALA A 304 -6.65 -30.42 -17.86
CA ALA A 304 -6.99 -31.08 -16.61
C ALA A 304 -8.02 -32.20 -16.83
N ARG A 305 -9.06 -31.97 -17.64
CA ARG A 305 -10.02 -33.01 -18.07
C ARG A 305 -9.31 -34.16 -18.79
N ALA A 306 -8.39 -33.89 -19.72
CA ALA A 306 -7.65 -34.92 -20.45
C ALA A 306 -6.72 -35.73 -19.52
N LEU A 307 -5.98 -35.06 -18.64
CA LEU A 307 -5.11 -35.67 -17.62
C LEU A 307 -5.91 -36.49 -16.60
N LEU A 308 -6.99 -35.94 -16.05
CA LEU A 308 -7.80 -36.65 -15.05
C LEU A 308 -8.59 -37.80 -15.67
N LYS A 309 -9.01 -37.69 -16.94
CA LYS A 309 -9.54 -38.82 -17.71
C LYS A 309 -8.48 -39.90 -17.91
N SER A 310 -7.23 -39.54 -18.23
CA SER A 310 -6.15 -40.53 -18.37
C SER A 310 -5.80 -41.19 -17.03
N VAL A 311 -5.79 -40.44 -15.93
CA VAL A 311 -5.63 -40.94 -14.54
C VAL A 311 -6.76 -41.89 -14.14
N ILE A 312 -8.00 -41.57 -14.49
CA ILE A 312 -9.16 -42.46 -14.27
C ILE A 312 -8.98 -43.78 -15.04
N THR A 313 -8.52 -43.73 -16.29
CA THR A 313 -8.33 -44.94 -17.11
C THR A 313 -7.09 -45.75 -16.72
N SER A 314 -6.03 -45.12 -16.22
CA SER A 314 -4.80 -45.82 -15.81
C SER A 314 -4.88 -46.36 -14.39
N ASN A 315 -5.57 -45.67 -13.48
CA ASN A 315 -5.78 -46.06 -12.10
C ASN A 315 -7.27 -46.11 -11.74
N PRO A 316 -8.04 -47.10 -12.24
CA PRO A 316 -9.45 -47.26 -11.88
C PRO A 316 -9.72 -47.31 -10.38
N ASN A 317 -8.75 -47.80 -9.59
CA ASN A 317 -8.80 -47.96 -8.13
C ASN A 317 -8.40 -46.71 -7.32
N SER A 318 -8.11 -45.56 -7.94
CA SER A 318 -7.76 -44.33 -7.22
C SER A 318 -8.96 -43.42 -6.96
N ALA A 319 -9.52 -43.45 -5.74
CA ALA A 319 -10.68 -42.65 -5.36
C ALA A 319 -10.47 -41.13 -5.52
N SER A 320 -9.28 -40.63 -5.19
CA SER A 320 -8.94 -39.21 -5.30
C SER A 320 -8.91 -38.72 -6.76
N GLY A 321 -8.57 -39.59 -7.71
CA GLY A 321 -8.59 -39.27 -9.15
C GLY A 321 -10.01 -38.99 -9.67
N TRP A 322 -10.98 -39.81 -9.27
CA TRP A 322 -12.39 -39.61 -9.63
C TRP A 322 -13.00 -38.37 -8.97
N ILE A 323 -12.66 -38.11 -7.70
CA ILE A 323 -13.07 -36.89 -6.97
C ILE A 323 -12.48 -35.64 -7.64
N ALA A 324 -11.19 -35.66 -8.00
CA ALA A 324 -10.54 -34.55 -8.68
C ALA A 324 -11.16 -34.28 -10.05
N ALA A 325 -11.44 -35.31 -10.85
CA ALA A 325 -12.13 -35.17 -12.13
C ALA A 325 -13.51 -34.50 -11.99
N ALA A 326 -14.31 -34.95 -11.02
CA ALA A 326 -15.65 -34.38 -10.80
C ALA A 326 -15.61 -32.94 -10.27
N ARG A 327 -14.67 -32.59 -9.39
CA ARG A 327 -14.45 -31.21 -8.94
C ARG A 327 -13.97 -30.30 -10.07
N VAL A 328 -13.17 -30.80 -11.01
CA VAL A 328 -12.77 -30.05 -12.22
C VAL A 328 -13.96 -29.79 -13.16
N GLU A 329 -14.87 -30.76 -13.33
CA GLU A 329 -16.12 -30.54 -14.07
C GLU A 329 -17.08 -29.57 -13.37
N GLU A 330 -17.11 -29.55 -12.04
CA GLU A 330 -17.88 -28.58 -11.25
C GLU A 330 -17.33 -27.15 -11.41
N LEU A 331 -16.01 -26.98 -11.37
CA LEU A 331 -15.34 -25.68 -11.58
C LEU A 331 -15.51 -25.16 -13.01
N ASP A 332 -15.63 -26.04 -14.01
CA ASP A 332 -15.99 -25.70 -15.40
C ASP A 332 -17.52 -25.54 -15.60
N GLY A 333 -18.30 -25.49 -14.51
CA GLY A 333 -19.75 -25.30 -14.50
C GLY A 333 -20.59 -26.50 -14.97
N LYS A 334 -19.96 -27.61 -15.38
CA LYS A 334 -20.62 -28.80 -15.96
C LYS A 334 -21.07 -29.79 -14.89
N ILE A 335 -21.87 -29.31 -13.94
CA ILE A 335 -22.38 -30.07 -12.78
C ILE A 335 -23.01 -31.42 -13.19
N GLN A 336 -23.70 -31.51 -14.34
CA GLN A 336 -24.29 -32.77 -14.79
C GLN A 336 -23.25 -33.78 -15.31
N GLN A 337 -22.11 -33.33 -15.85
CA GLN A 337 -21.00 -34.21 -16.23
C GLN A 337 -20.24 -34.68 -14.98
N ALA A 338 -20.00 -33.79 -14.01
CA ALA A 338 -19.48 -34.13 -12.68
C ALA A 338 -20.30 -35.25 -12.01
N ARG A 339 -21.63 -35.12 -11.99
CA ARG A 339 -22.56 -36.14 -11.46
C ARG A 339 -22.42 -37.49 -12.15
N ASN A 340 -22.30 -37.51 -13.48
CA ASN A 340 -22.17 -38.76 -14.24
C ASN A 340 -20.83 -39.46 -13.93
N ILE A 341 -19.73 -38.71 -13.81
CA ILE A 341 -18.41 -39.23 -13.42
C ILE A 341 -18.45 -39.83 -12.02
N ILE A 342 -19.07 -39.15 -11.05
CA ILE A 342 -19.19 -39.72 -9.69
C ILE A 342 -20.16 -40.90 -9.65
N ALA A 343 -21.26 -40.90 -10.42
CA ALA A 343 -22.16 -42.05 -10.48
C ALA A 343 -21.41 -43.31 -10.96
N GLN A 344 -20.52 -43.17 -11.95
CA GLN A 344 -19.60 -44.25 -12.36
C GLN A 344 -18.62 -44.62 -11.24
N ALA A 345 -18.04 -43.64 -10.55
CA ALA A 345 -17.17 -43.90 -9.39
C ALA A 345 -17.89 -44.69 -8.28
N THR A 346 -19.15 -44.39 -7.94
CA THR A 346 -19.94 -45.13 -6.93
C THR A 346 -20.33 -46.55 -7.33
N GLN A 347 -20.19 -46.92 -8.61
CA GLN A 347 -20.36 -48.31 -9.08
C GLN A 347 -19.04 -49.08 -9.00
N ASN A 348 -17.91 -48.42 -9.25
CA ASN A 348 -16.58 -49.01 -9.19
C ASN A 348 -16.03 -49.10 -7.75
N PHE A 349 -16.46 -48.19 -6.86
CA PHE A 349 -16.05 -48.12 -5.46
C PHE A 349 -17.23 -48.27 -4.52
N LEU A 350 -17.34 -49.46 -3.94
CA LEU A 350 -18.29 -49.74 -2.86
C LEU A 350 -17.72 -49.29 -1.50
N ASP A 351 -16.39 -49.38 -1.32
CA ASP A 351 -15.74 -49.32 0.00
C ASP A 351 -15.22 -47.91 0.42
N ASN A 352 -15.15 -46.95 -0.52
CA ASN A 352 -14.51 -45.64 -0.28
C ASN A 352 -15.50 -44.55 0.15
N GLU A 353 -15.44 -44.15 1.42
CA GLU A 353 -16.27 -43.11 2.06
C GLU A 353 -16.35 -41.80 1.27
N ASP A 354 -15.22 -41.20 0.89
CA ASP A 354 -15.17 -39.83 0.37
C ASP A 354 -15.84 -39.66 -1.01
N ILE A 355 -15.95 -40.73 -1.82
CA ILE A 355 -16.67 -40.71 -3.11
C ILE A 355 -18.17 -40.54 -2.87
N TRP A 356 -18.72 -41.26 -1.89
CA TRP A 356 -20.14 -41.18 -1.53
C TRP A 356 -20.49 -39.81 -0.91
N LEU A 357 -19.56 -39.20 -0.17
CA LEU A 357 -19.73 -37.82 0.34
C LEU A 357 -19.78 -36.78 -0.80
N GLU A 358 -18.89 -36.87 -1.78
CA GLU A 358 -18.90 -35.99 -2.96
C GLU A 358 -20.13 -36.22 -3.86
N ALA A 359 -20.52 -37.49 -4.05
CA ALA A 359 -21.76 -37.85 -4.73
C ALA A 359 -23.00 -37.19 -4.08
N ALA A 360 -23.03 -37.20 -2.74
CA ALA A 360 -24.09 -36.57 -1.95
C ALA A 360 -23.94 -35.04 -1.79
N ARG A 361 -22.80 -34.45 -2.18
CA ARG A 361 -22.63 -33.00 -2.30
C ARG A 361 -23.15 -32.48 -3.64
N LEU A 362 -22.86 -33.18 -4.73
CA LEU A 362 -23.18 -32.76 -6.10
C LEU A 362 -24.61 -33.14 -6.55
N SER A 363 -25.25 -34.12 -5.90
CA SER A 363 -26.61 -34.58 -6.26
C SER A 363 -27.72 -33.66 -5.72
N PRO A 364 -28.88 -33.55 -6.41
CA PRO A 364 -30.07 -32.84 -5.90
C PRO A 364 -30.66 -33.50 -4.63
N PRO A 365 -31.33 -32.73 -3.73
CA PRO A 365 -31.72 -33.15 -2.38
C PRO A 365 -32.68 -34.36 -2.31
N GLU A 366 -33.41 -34.65 -3.38
CA GLU A 366 -34.27 -35.84 -3.48
C GLU A 366 -33.44 -37.12 -3.73
N LYS A 367 -32.44 -37.03 -4.60
CA LYS A 367 -31.59 -38.16 -4.99
C LYS A 367 -30.49 -38.43 -3.97
N THR A 368 -30.06 -37.42 -3.21
CA THR A 368 -29.09 -37.59 -2.12
C THR A 368 -29.59 -38.55 -1.04
N LYS A 369 -30.90 -38.53 -0.70
CA LYS A 369 -31.48 -39.42 0.32
C LYS A 369 -31.30 -40.90 -0.06
N ALA A 370 -31.71 -41.27 -1.28
CA ALA A 370 -31.56 -42.62 -1.79
C ALA A 370 -30.09 -43.04 -1.95
N LEU A 371 -29.23 -42.11 -2.38
CA LEU A 371 -27.79 -42.34 -2.55
C LEU A 371 -27.07 -42.57 -1.21
N LEU A 372 -27.41 -41.78 -0.19
CA LEU A 372 -26.86 -41.93 1.17
C LEU A 372 -27.40 -43.18 1.87
N ALA A 373 -28.68 -43.52 1.70
CA ALA A 373 -29.24 -44.78 2.21
C ALA A 373 -28.50 -46.00 1.60
N LYS A 374 -28.19 -45.95 0.30
CA LYS A 374 -27.38 -46.98 -0.36
C LYS A 374 -25.94 -47.00 0.19
N ALA A 375 -25.29 -45.85 0.33
CA ALA A 375 -23.94 -45.75 0.89
C ALA A 375 -23.85 -46.34 2.31
N VAL A 376 -24.80 -45.99 3.17
CA VAL A 376 -24.90 -46.47 4.56
C VAL A 376 -25.18 -47.97 4.64
N SER A 377 -26.00 -48.52 3.72
CA SER A 377 -26.26 -49.96 3.67
C SER A 377 -25.02 -50.80 3.29
N LEU A 378 -24.08 -50.20 2.54
CA LEU A 378 -22.81 -50.82 2.17
C LEU A 378 -21.74 -50.60 3.25
N MET A 379 -21.70 -49.40 3.84
CA MET A 379 -20.68 -48.97 4.79
C MET A 379 -21.31 -48.52 6.13
N PRO A 380 -21.87 -49.44 6.94
CA PRO A 380 -22.57 -49.08 8.19
C PRO A 380 -21.66 -48.48 9.27
N LYS A 381 -20.34 -48.70 9.18
CA LYS A 381 -19.32 -48.19 10.13
C LYS A 381 -18.77 -46.80 9.78
N SER A 382 -19.21 -46.17 8.70
CA SER A 382 -18.69 -44.86 8.26
C SER A 382 -19.36 -43.69 8.99
N LYS A 383 -18.61 -43.09 9.92
CA LYS A 383 -19.01 -41.87 10.65
C LYS A 383 -19.44 -40.74 9.73
N LYS A 384 -18.65 -40.41 8.68
CA LYS A 384 -18.93 -39.21 7.87
C LYS A 384 -20.22 -39.37 7.05
N LEU A 385 -20.55 -40.59 6.59
CA LEU A 385 -21.78 -40.85 5.84
C LEU A 385 -23.02 -40.64 6.70
N TRP A 386 -23.03 -41.14 7.93
CA TRP A 386 -24.14 -40.91 8.87
C TRP A 386 -24.31 -39.42 9.23
N LEU A 387 -23.22 -38.70 9.49
CA LEU A 387 -23.26 -37.25 9.74
C LEU A 387 -23.72 -36.46 8.51
N GLN A 388 -23.32 -36.85 7.29
CA GLN A 388 -23.78 -36.20 6.07
C GLN A 388 -25.23 -36.54 5.72
N ALA A 389 -25.72 -37.73 6.05
CA ALA A 389 -27.15 -38.07 5.99
C ALA A 389 -27.95 -37.18 6.95
N SER A 390 -27.55 -37.13 8.23
CA SER A 390 -28.09 -36.24 9.26
C SER A 390 -28.22 -34.78 8.77
N ARG A 391 -27.16 -34.22 8.17
CA ARG A 391 -27.13 -32.82 7.70
C ARG A 391 -27.92 -32.55 6.42
N LYS A 392 -28.29 -33.57 5.64
CA LYS A 392 -29.09 -33.42 4.42
C LYS A 392 -30.59 -33.61 4.66
N GLU A 393 -30.98 -34.09 5.84
CA GLU A 393 -32.38 -34.19 6.26
C GLU A 393 -32.85 -32.90 6.94
N GLN A 394 -33.96 -32.35 6.43
CA GLN A 394 -34.60 -31.16 6.98
C GLN A 394 -35.54 -31.51 8.15
N ASP A 395 -36.08 -32.73 8.16
CA ASP A 395 -37.05 -33.19 9.15
C ASP A 395 -36.34 -33.66 10.42
N MET A 396 -36.46 -32.89 11.51
CA MET A 396 -35.76 -33.13 12.78
C MET A 396 -36.03 -34.53 13.37
N GLY A 397 -37.25 -35.06 13.20
CA GLY A 397 -37.60 -36.41 13.65
C GLY A 397 -36.94 -37.52 12.84
N ILE A 398 -36.82 -37.36 11.52
CA ILE A 398 -36.14 -38.33 10.66
C ILE A 398 -34.64 -38.29 10.94
N ARG A 399 -34.06 -37.08 11.05
CA ARG A 399 -32.66 -36.86 11.42
C ARG A 399 -32.29 -37.54 12.75
N LYS A 400 -33.12 -37.39 13.79
CA LYS A 400 -32.98 -38.10 15.07
C LYS A 400 -33.02 -39.62 14.88
N SER A 401 -33.93 -40.14 14.05
CA SER A 401 -34.03 -41.59 13.78
C SER A 401 -32.83 -42.15 13.00
N VAL A 402 -32.26 -41.38 12.07
CA VAL A 402 -31.06 -41.74 11.30
C VAL A 402 -29.83 -41.76 12.21
N LEU A 403 -29.68 -40.77 13.08
CA LEU A 403 -28.59 -40.76 14.05
C LEU A 403 -28.75 -41.84 15.14
N MET A 404 -29.97 -42.18 15.56
CA MET A 404 -30.21 -43.32 16.46
C MET A 404 -29.82 -44.66 15.82
N LYS A 405 -30.11 -44.87 14.53
CA LYS A 405 -29.62 -46.02 13.76
C LYS A 405 -28.10 -45.98 13.58
N ALA A 406 -27.51 -44.80 13.45
CA ALA A 406 -26.06 -44.65 13.44
C ALA A 406 -25.44 -45.08 14.78
N LEU A 407 -26.03 -44.70 15.93
CA LEU A 407 -25.57 -45.12 17.27
C LEU A 407 -25.73 -46.62 17.54
N GLU A 408 -26.71 -47.27 16.93
CA GLU A 408 -26.88 -48.73 17.00
C GLU A 408 -25.73 -49.47 16.30
N GLN A 409 -25.18 -48.89 15.23
CA GLN A 409 -24.04 -49.43 14.47
C GLN A 409 -22.67 -48.93 14.98
N ILE A 410 -22.63 -47.72 15.56
CA ILE A 410 -21.43 -47.00 16.00
C ILE A 410 -21.69 -46.38 17.38
N SER A 411 -21.56 -47.17 18.44
CA SER A 411 -21.74 -46.70 19.81
C SER A 411 -20.57 -45.87 20.36
N SER A 412 -19.40 -45.93 19.71
CA SER A 412 -18.12 -45.34 20.15
C SER A 412 -17.93 -43.85 19.87
N ASP A 413 -18.80 -43.24 19.05
CA ASP A 413 -18.47 -41.97 18.39
C ASP A 413 -19.12 -40.75 19.06
N ILE A 414 -18.29 -39.96 19.76
CA ILE A 414 -18.68 -38.75 20.50
C ILE A 414 -19.50 -37.77 19.66
N GLU A 415 -19.15 -37.56 18.39
CA GLU A 415 -19.86 -36.60 17.52
C GLU A 415 -21.29 -37.03 17.17
N ILE A 416 -21.54 -38.33 16.99
CA ILE A 416 -22.88 -38.84 16.72
C ILE A 416 -23.73 -38.69 17.98
N TRP A 417 -23.18 -39.01 19.16
CA TRP A 417 -23.83 -38.73 20.44
C TRP A 417 -24.15 -37.23 20.58
N LYS A 418 -23.20 -36.32 20.36
CA LYS A 418 -23.46 -34.86 20.40
C LYS A 418 -24.57 -34.43 19.45
N GLU A 419 -24.55 -34.84 18.18
CA GLU A 419 -25.63 -34.51 17.23
C GLU A 419 -26.97 -35.10 17.71
N THR A 420 -27.05 -36.33 18.22
CA THR A 420 -28.32 -36.87 18.78
C THR A 420 -28.85 -36.09 19.98
N ILE A 421 -27.97 -35.77 20.93
CA ILE A 421 -28.32 -35.09 22.19
C ILE A 421 -28.88 -33.70 21.87
N SER A 422 -28.25 -32.95 20.96
CA SER A 422 -28.72 -31.63 20.52
C SER A 422 -30.09 -31.62 19.81
N LEU A 423 -30.58 -32.77 19.35
CA LEU A 423 -31.88 -32.92 18.68
C LEU A 423 -32.96 -33.54 19.58
N SER A 424 -32.64 -33.85 20.84
CA SER A 424 -33.52 -34.56 21.78
C SER A 424 -34.08 -33.64 22.87
N ASN A 425 -35.28 -33.96 23.37
CA ASN A 425 -35.89 -33.26 24.51
C ASN A 425 -35.04 -33.47 25.77
N PRO A 426 -35.06 -32.57 26.78
CA PRO A 426 -34.16 -32.64 27.93
C PRO A 426 -34.19 -33.98 28.70
N ASP A 427 -35.36 -34.58 28.87
CA ASP A 427 -35.50 -35.88 29.55
C ASP A 427 -34.96 -37.05 28.72
N GLU A 428 -35.18 -37.02 27.40
CA GLU A 428 -34.61 -38.00 26.46
C GLU A 428 -33.09 -37.82 26.34
N ALA A 429 -32.62 -36.57 26.31
CA ALA A 429 -31.21 -36.19 26.26
C ALA A 429 -30.48 -36.73 27.49
N LYS A 430 -31.08 -36.65 28.68
CA LYS A 430 -30.55 -37.25 29.90
C LYS A 430 -30.45 -38.78 29.81
N ALA A 431 -31.49 -39.45 29.33
CA ALA A 431 -31.46 -40.91 29.15
C ALA A 431 -30.41 -41.36 28.12
N LEU A 432 -30.28 -40.62 27.01
CA LEU A 432 -29.23 -40.83 26.01
C LEU A 432 -27.84 -40.54 26.57
N LEU A 433 -27.68 -39.49 27.38
CA LEU A 433 -26.40 -39.13 28.01
C LEU A 433 -25.91 -40.19 29.00
N TYR A 434 -26.77 -40.79 29.82
CA TYR A 434 -26.33 -41.94 30.65
C TYR A 434 -25.78 -43.07 29.78
N LYS A 435 -26.53 -43.49 28.77
CA LYS A 435 -26.10 -44.53 27.82
C LYS A 435 -24.81 -44.14 27.07
N ALA A 436 -24.63 -42.85 26.79
CA ALA A 436 -23.42 -42.31 26.16
C ALA A 436 -22.21 -42.32 27.10
N THR A 437 -22.39 -41.98 28.38
CA THR A 437 -21.32 -42.06 29.40
C THR A 437 -20.93 -43.50 29.76
N GLU A 438 -21.85 -44.46 29.63
CA GLU A 438 -21.54 -45.89 29.71
C GLU A 438 -20.80 -46.39 28.46
N ALA A 439 -21.15 -45.90 27.27
CA ALA A 439 -20.50 -46.27 26.01
C ALA A 439 -19.12 -45.60 25.80
N ILE A 440 -18.92 -44.39 26.34
CA ILE A 440 -17.69 -43.60 26.21
C ILE A 440 -17.32 -42.94 27.55
N PRO A 441 -16.76 -43.71 28.52
CA PRO A 441 -16.36 -43.18 29.83
C PRO A 441 -15.29 -42.08 29.75
N ASP A 442 -14.46 -42.07 28.70
CA ASP A 442 -13.31 -41.17 28.55
C ASP A 442 -13.69 -39.74 28.12
N SER A 443 -14.96 -39.47 27.81
CA SER A 443 -15.39 -38.21 27.17
C SER A 443 -15.91 -37.15 28.18
N THR A 444 -15.08 -36.15 28.50
CA THR A 444 -15.46 -35.05 29.41
C THR A 444 -16.73 -34.33 29.00
N GLU A 445 -16.89 -34.03 27.72
CA GLU A 445 -18.00 -33.21 27.23
C GLU A 445 -19.38 -33.85 27.47
N LEU A 446 -19.48 -35.19 27.46
CA LEU A 446 -20.71 -35.92 27.76
C LEU A 446 -20.99 -35.91 29.27
N TRP A 447 -19.98 -36.16 30.10
CA TRP A 447 -20.09 -36.02 31.56
C TRP A 447 -20.50 -34.61 31.98
N LEU A 448 -19.96 -33.57 31.34
CA LEU A 448 -20.29 -32.17 31.59
C LEU A 448 -21.68 -31.78 31.07
N ALA A 449 -22.14 -32.35 29.95
CA ALA A 449 -23.50 -32.16 29.47
C ALA A 449 -24.53 -32.82 30.40
N LEU A 450 -24.24 -34.04 30.87
CA LEU A 450 -25.07 -34.76 31.85
C LEU A 450 -25.17 -33.98 33.18
N ALA A 451 -24.04 -33.53 33.71
CA ALA A 451 -24.00 -32.75 34.95
C ALA A 451 -24.75 -31.39 34.87
N LYS A 452 -24.94 -30.82 33.67
CA LYS A 452 -25.71 -29.58 33.45
C LYS A 452 -27.22 -29.80 33.34
N LEU A 453 -27.67 -30.99 32.95
CA LEU A 453 -29.09 -31.34 32.82
C LEU A 453 -29.68 -32.00 34.08
N GLU A 454 -28.84 -32.29 35.07
CA GLU A 454 -29.23 -32.99 36.29
C GLU A 454 -29.53 -32.07 37.48
N THR A 455 -30.27 -32.63 38.44
CA THR A 455 -30.40 -32.05 39.78
C THR A 455 -29.05 -32.09 40.51
N TYR A 456 -28.79 -31.09 41.35
CA TYR A 456 -27.52 -30.89 42.07
C TYR A 456 -26.95 -32.17 42.73
N GLU A 457 -27.79 -32.96 43.40
CA GLU A 457 -27.37 -34.19 44.09
C GLU A 457 -26.86 -35.26 43.12
N ASN A 458 -27.56 -35.49 42.01
CA ASN A 458 -27.17 -36.45 40.98
C ASN A 458 -25.97 -35.92 40.18
N ALA A 459 -25.96 -34.64 39.82
CA ALA A 459 -24.85 -34.00 39.14
C ALA A 459 -23.54 -34.14 39.91
N ARG A 460 -23.58 -34.07 41.26
CA ARG A 460 -22.42 -34.33 42.12
C ARG A 460 -21.97 -35.80 42.11
N ILE A 461 -22.89 -36.76 42.04
CA ILE A 461 -22.56 -38.19 41.87
C ILE A 461 -21.93 -38.43 40.50
N VAL A 462 -22.52 -37.87 39.44
CA VAL A 462 -22.04 -37.94 38.05
C VAL A 462 -20.65 -37.32 37.92
N LEU A 463 -20.40 -36.14 38.49
CA LEU A 463 -19.09 -35.50 38.46
C LEU A 463 -18.04 -36.28 39.29
N ASN A 464 -18.43 -36.92 40.40
CA ASN A 464 -17.51 -37.80 41.13
C ASN A 464 -17.15 -39.05 40.31
N LYS A 465 -18.12 -39.69 39.64
CA LYS A 465 -17.87 -40.80 38.69
C LYS A 465 -16.95 -40.35 37.55
N ALA A 466 -17.18 -39.17 36.99
CA ALA A 466 -16.32 -38.60 35.95
C ALA A 466 -14.88 -38.35 36.47
N ILE A 467 -14.70 -37.89 37.71
CA ILE A 467 -13.38 -37.74 38.36
C ILE A 467 -12.69 -39.09 38.60
N GLU A 468 -13.44 -40.17 38.84
CA GLU A 468 -12.91 -41.52 39.00
C GLU A 468 -12.45 -42.12 37.67
N HIS A 469 -13.23 -41.95 36.60
CA HIS A 469 -12.86 -42.39 35.25
C HIS A 469 -11.75 -41.53 34.64
N LEU A 470 -11.75 -40.22 34.87
CA LEU A 470 -10.82 -39.29 34.24
C LEU A 470 -10.18 -38.32 35.27
N PRO A 471 -9.19 -38.79 36.05
CA PRO A 471 -8.52 -37.99 37.07
C PRO A 471 -7.59 -36.90 36.49
N ALA A 472 -7.29 -36.93 35.19
CA ALA A 472 -6.37 -36.04 34.49
C ALA A 472 -7.01 -34.72 34.00
N ASP A 473 -8.34 -34.60 34.02
CA ASP A 473 -9.03 -33.48 33.37
C ASP A 473 -9.50 -32.40 34.35
N HIS A 474 -8.95 -31.20 34.16
CA HIS A 474 -9.24 -30.00 34.96
C HIS A 474 -10.68 -29.48 34.77
N THR A 475 -11.29 -29.73 33.61
CA THR A 475 -12.65 -29.27 33.24
C THR A 475 -13.76 -29.85 34.12
N ILE A 476 -13.59 -31.07 34.63
CA ILE A 476 -14.56 -31.69 35.54
C ILE A 476 -14.52 -30.99 36.90
N TRP A 477 -13.32 -30.65 37.39
CA TRP A 477 -13.13 -29.94 38.65
C TRP A 477 -13.64 -28.50 38.61
N THR A 478 -13.44 -27.78 37.50
CA THR A 478 -13.95 -26.41 37.36
C THR A 478 -15.47 -26.39 37.26
N ASN A 479 -16.09 -27.31 36.51
CA ASN A 479 -17.56 -27.40 36.47
C ASN A 479 -18.17 -27.90 37.79
N ALA A 480 -17.51 -28.78 38.54
CA ALA A 480 -17.91 -29.12 39.91
C ALA A 480 -17.85 -27.90 40.85
N ALA A 481 -16.86 -27.02 40.67
CA ALA A 481 -16.77 -25.77 41.40
C ALA A 481 -17.89 -24.78 40.99
N LYS A 482 -18.20 -24.65 39.68
CA LYS A 482 -19.32 -23.84 39.17
C LYS A 482 -20.67 -24.30 39.72
N LEU A 483 -20.89 -25.61 39.81
CA LEU A 483 -22.12 -26.21 40.36
C LEU A 483 -22.33 -25.83 41.84
N GLU A 484 -21.27 -25.86 42.65
CA GLU A 484 -21.33 -25.45 44.06
C GLU A 484 -21.49 -23.92 44.22
N GLU A 485 -20.94 -23.12 43.29
CA GLU A 485 -21.18 -21.67 43.25
C GLU A 485 -22.64 -21.33 42.91
N ALA A 486 -23.25 -22.04 41.96
CA ALA A 486 -24.67 -21.87 41.60
C ALA A 486 -25.64 -22.18 42.76
N GLN A 487 -25.20 -22.98 43.75
CA GLN A 487 -25.93 -23.25 45.00
C GLN A 487 -25.50 -22.35 46.17
N GLY A 488 -24.53 -21.45 45.97
CA GLY A 488 -24.04 -20.50 46.99
C GLY A 488 -22.97 -21.05 47.95
N ASN A 489 -22.44 -22.25 47.73
CA ASN A 489 -21.46 -22.92 48.62
C ASN A 489 -20.01 -22.41 48.44
N THR A 490 -19.79 -21.11 48.64
CA THR A 490 -18.50 -20.42 48.43
C THR A 490 -17.30 -21.08 49.12
N LYS A 491 -17.47 -21.60 50.35
CA LYS A 491 -16.40 -22.29 51.10
C LYS A 491 -16.04 -23.67 50.52
N GLN A 492 -16.96 -24.30 49.78
CA GLN A 492 -16.72 -25.60 49.15
C GLN A 492 -15.97 -25.43 47.83
N VAL A 493 -16.21 -24.34 47.09
CA VAL A 493 -15.46 -23.96 45.88
C VAL A 493 -13.96 -23.92 46.13
N GLU A 494 -13.49 -23.18 47.14
CA GLU A 494 -12.05 -23.10 47.49
C GLU A 494 -11.48 -24.49 47.88
N LYS A 495 -12.26 -25.33 48.56
CA LYS A 495 -11.89 -26.71 48.91
C LYS A 495 -11.88 -27.65 47.71
N ILE A 496 -12.68 -27.41 46.67
CA ILE A 496 -12.69 -28.21 45.44
C ILE A 496 -11.49 -27.82 44.58
N VAL A 497 -11.24 -26.51 44.39
CA VAL A 497 -10.09 -26.00 43.63
C VAL A 497 -8.76 -26.42 44.28
N SER A 498 -8.62 -26.29 45.60
CA SER A 498 -7.40 -26.77 46.28
C SER A 498 -7.23 -28.30 46.24
N ARG A 499 -8.32 -29.08 46.14
CA ARG A 499 -8.26 -30.53 45.91
C ARG A 499 -7.92 -30.89 44.46
N SER A 500 -8.42 -30.12 43.48
CA SER A 500 -8.08 -30.32 42.07
C SER A 500 -6.59 -30.07 41.88
N ILE A 501 -6.05 -28.94 42.33
CA ILE A 501 -4.63 -28.61 42.23
C ILE A 501 -3.75 -29.68 42.90
N LYS A 502 -4.15 -30.24 44.05
CA LYS A 502 -3.40 -31.32 44.75
C LYS A 502 -3.44 -32.68 44.06
N LYS A 503 -4.56 -33.05 43.41
CA LYS A 503 -4.63 -34.28 42.61
C LYS A 503 -3.90 -34.11 41.28
N LEU A 504 -3.97 -32.90 40.74
CA LEU A 504 -3.57 -32.59 39.38
C LEU A 504 -2.13 -32.07 39.29
N SER A 505 -1.47 -31.76 40.41
CA SER A 505 -0.03 -31.46 40.47
C SER A 505 0.86 -32.62 39.99
N GLY A 506 0.33 -33.84 39.90
CA GLY A 506 1.00 -34.99 39.27
C GLY A 506 0.92 -35.02 37.74
N HIS A 507 0.11 -34.18 37.11
CA HIS A 507 -0.01 -34.02 35.66
C HIS A 507 0.33 -32.57 35.29
N ALA A 508 1.34 -32.36 34.45
CA ALA A 508 1.90 -31.03 34.19
C ALA A 508 0.97 -30.12 33.36
N ILE A 509 -0.04 -29.52 34.01
CA ILE A 509 -0.97 -28.57 33.38
C ILE A 509 -0.34 -27.18 33.25
N LYS A 510 -0.48 -26.58 32.07
CA LYS A 510 0.04 -25.23 31.80
C LYS A 510 -0.86 -24.18 32.46
N ARG A 511 -0.24 -23.17 33.06
CA ARG A 511 -0.89 -21.97 33.64
C ARG A 511 -1.96 -21.35 32.71
N GLU A 512 -1.69 -21.32 31.41
CA GLU A 512 -2.60 -20.82 30.37
C GLU A 512 -3.93 -21.61 30.24
N GLN A 513 -3.94 -22.90 30.57
CA GLN A 513 -5.15 -23.73 30.51
C GLN A 513 -6.08 -23.37 31.68
N TRP A 514 -5.52 -23.23 32.88
CA TRP A 514 -6.26 -22.73 34.04
C TRP A 514 -6.78 -21.29 33.86
N LEU A 515 -6.01 -20.42 33.22
CA LEU A 515 -6.47 -19.06 32.92
C LEU A 515 -7.63 -19.06 31.91
N ARG A 516 -7.55 -19.87 30.84
CA ARG A 516 -8.67 -20.06 29.91
C ARG A 516 -9.94 -20.61 30.59
N GLU A 517 -9.79 -21.47 31.58
CA GLU A 517 -10.94 -21.92 32.37
C GLU A 517 -11.48 -20.88 33.33
N ALA A 518 -10.63 -20.06 33.93
CA ALA A 518 -11.08 -18.92 34.74
C ALA A 518 -11.88 -17.93 33.87
N VAL A 519 -11.45 -17.69 32.63
CA VAL A 519 -12.23 -16.93 31.63
C VAL A 519 -13.58 -17.61 31.35
N SER A 520 -13.59 -18.92 31.06
CA SER A 520 -14.85 -19.67 30.86
C SER A 520 -15.75 -19.70 32.10
N ALA A 521 -15.20 -19.59 33.30
CA ALA A 521 -15.96 -19.47 34.54
C ALA A 521 -16.63 -18.09 34.65
N GLU A 522 -15.93 -17.03 34.24
CA GLU A 522 -16.44 -15.66 34.17
C GLU A 522 -17.58 -15.53 33.13
N GLU A 523 -17.41 -16.11 31.93
CA GLU A 523 -18.46 -16.21 30.91
C GLU A 523 -19.73 -16.89 31.42
N SER A 524 -19.59 -17.88 32.30
CA SER A 524 -20.71 -18.55 32.97
C SER A 524 -21.22 -17.85 34.23
N GLY A 525 -20.78 -16.62 34.52
CA GLY A 525 -21.20 -15.82 35.68
C GLY A 525 -20.74 -16.36 37.04
N SER A 526 -19.76 -17.28 37.07
CA SER A 526 -19.26 -17.94 38.27
C SER A 526 -18.01 -17.22 38.79
N LEU A 527 -18.21 -16.12 39.51
CA LEU A 527 -17.17 -15.14 39.87
C LEU A 527 -16.26 -15.60 41.02
N VAL A 528 -16.79 -16.40 41.96
CA VAL A 528 -16.06 -16.92 43.13
C VAL A 528 -15.12 -18.05 42.71
N THR A 529 -15.55 -18.92 41.80
CA THR A 529 -14.71 -19.97 41.19
C THR A 529 -13.54 -19.38 40.43
N CYS A 530 -13.75 -18.32 39.62
CA CYS A 530 -12.67 -17.56 38.99
C CYS A 530 -11.60 -17.12 40.00
N ARG A 531 -12.05 -16.45 41.08
CA ARG A 531 -11.18 -15.92 42.14
C ARG A 531 -10.41 -17.03 42.85
N ALA A 532 -11.05 -18.16 43.14
CA ALA A 532 -10.43 -19.32 43.77
C ALA A 532 -9.41 -20.03 42.85
N ILE A 533 -9.73 -20.23 41.57
CA ILE A 533 -8.82 -20.78 40.56
C ILE A 533 -7.57 -19.90 40.46
N ILE A 534 -7.75 -18.59 40.34
CA ILE A 534 -6.63 -17.64 40.24
C ILE A 534 -5.82 -17.59 41.53
N GLN A 535 -6.43 -17.68 42.71
CA GLN A 535 -5.70 -17.77 43.98
C GLN A 535 -4.80 -19.02 44.02
N GLY A 536 -5.28 -20.16 43.55
CA GLY A 536 -4.51 -21.42 43.55
C GLY A 536 -3.47 -21.55 42.44
N THR A 537 -3.69 -20.95 41.27
CA THR A 537 -2.83 -21.14 40.08
C THR A 537 -1.70 -20.12 39.95
N MET A 538 -1.60 -19.18 40.90
CA MET A 538 -0.57 -18.15 40.93
C MET A 538 0.78 -18.63 41.48
N GLU A 539 0.80 -19.71 42.28
CA GLU A 539 2.01 -20.34 42.82
C GLU A 539 2.54 -21.48 41.94
N TYR A 540 1.69 -22.07 41.09
CA TYR A 540 2.06 -23.22 40.25
C TYR A 540 2.86 -22.77 39.01
N GLY A 541 4.02 -23.41 38.80
CA GLY A 541 4.83 -23.25 37.57
C GLY A 541 5.95 -22.20 37.62
N ILE A 542 6.51 -21.88 38.79
CA ILE A 542 7.73 -21.07 38.92
C ILE A 542 8.74 -21.84 39.76
N GLU A 543 9.77 -22.37 39.10
CA GLU A 543 10.93 -22.98 39.75
C GLU A 543 11.84 -21.90 40.40
N ASP A 544 12.63 -22.30 41.39
CA ASP A 544 13.25 -21.38 42.34
C ASP A 544 14.48 -20.64 41.81
N GLU A 545 14.26 -19.46 41.22
CA GLU A 545 15.30 -18.42 41.08
C GLU A 545 15.16 -17.29 42.11
N SER A 546 16.28 -16.98 42.77
CA SER A 546 16.42 -16.14 43.95
C SER A 546 15.60 -14.83 43.96
N GLY A 547 14.65 -14.76 44.91
CA GLY A 547 14.09 -13.57 45.58
C GLY A 547 13.82 -12.31 44.73
N GLY A 548 14.86 -11.56 44.39
CA GLY A 548 14.77 -10.28 43.70
C GLY A 548 14.37 -10.37 42.22
N SER A 549 14.77 -11.44 41.52
CA SER A 549 14.37 -11.67 40.12
C SER A 549 12.91 -12.12 40.07
N ARG A 550 12.52 -13.05 40.95
CA ARG A 550 11.17 -13.61 41.11
C ARG A 550 10.10 -12.51 41.06
N VAL A 551 10.19 -11.46 41.87
CA VAL A 551 9.14 -10.41 41.88
C VAL A 551 9.08 -9.56 40.61
N LYS A 552 10.17 -9.44 39.83
CA LYS A 552 10.15 -8.72 38.54
C LYS A 552 9.55 -9.59 37.44
N VAL A 553 9.94 -10.86 37.37
CA VAL A 553 9.39 -11.84 36.42
C VAL A 553 7.90 -12.07 36.71
N LEU A 554 7.56 -12.36 37.96
CA LEU A 554 6.19 -12.55 38.45
C LEU A 554 5.30 -11.33 38.15
N LYS A 555 5.79 -10.10 38.35
CA LYS A 555 5.08 -8.87 37.93
C LYS A 555 4.82 -8.84 36.42
N ARG A 556 5.82 -9.14 35.59
CA ARG A 556 5.66 -9.13 34.13
C ARG A 556 4.61 -10.16 33.71
N VAL A 557 4.76 -11.39 34.20
CA VAL A 557 3.83 -12.50 33.95
C VAL A 557 2.41 -12.15 34.42
N TRP A 558 2.23 -11.50 35.56
CA TRP A 558 0.89 -11.08 36.01
C TRP A 558 0.28 -9.95 35.18
N LEU A 559 1.08 -8.98 34.73
CA LEU A 559 0.61 -7.93 33.84
C LEU A 559 0.20 -8.52 32.49
N GLU A 560 1.05 -9.35 31.89
CA GLU A 560 0.80 -10.04 30.62
C GLU A 560 -0.44 -10.95 30.68
N ASN A 561 -0.62 -11.70 31.77
CA ASN A 561 -1.82 -12.52 31.97
C ASN A 561 -3.08 -11.65 32.20
N ALA A 562 -2.98 -10.54 32.92
CA ALA A 562 -4.11 -9.63 33.11
C ALA A 562 -4.49 -8.92 31.80
N ASP A 563 -3.50 -8.48 31.01
CA ASP A 563 -3.70 -7.89 29.68
C ASP A 563 -4.30 -8.92 28.70
N ALA A 564 -3.91 -10.20 28.79
CA ALA A 564 -4.52 -11.30 28.04
C ALA A 564 -5.98 -11.57 28.46
N CYS A 565 -6.31 -11.50 29.76
CA CYS A 565 -7.68 -11.59 30.25
C CYS A 565 -8.54 -10.40 29.78
N ILE A 566 -8.01 -9.16 29.83
CA ILE A 566 -8.66 -7.96 29.29
C ILE A 566 -8.93 -8.12 27.79
N ALA A 567 -7.98 -8.64 27.02
CA ALA A 567 -8.15 -8.91 25.59
C ALA A 567 -9.22 -9.98 25.30
N GLN A 568 -9.50 -10.86 26.25
CA GLN A 568 -10.58 -11.87 26.22
C GLN A 568 -11.88 -11.38 26.88
N SER A 569 -11.99 -10.07 27.19
CA SER A 569 -13.12 -9.43 27.91
C SER A 569 -13.41 -9.95 29.33
N ALA A 570 -12.48 -10.70 29.91
CA ALA A 570 -12.56 -11.26 31.25
C ALA A 570 -11.98 -10.26 32.26
N ILE A 571 -12.86 -9.49 32.89
CA ILE A 571 -12.55 -8.35 33.74
C ILE A 571 -12.39 -8.79 35.19
N GLU A 572 -13.23 -9.69 35.69
CA GLU A 572 -13.23 -10.19 37.07
C GLU A 572 -12.05 -11.12 37.37
N THR A 573 -11.66 -11.92 36.39
CA THR A 573 -10.39 -12.67 36.41
C THR A 573 -9.20 -11.72 36.53
N ALA A 574 -9.13 -10.68 35.70
CA ALA A 574 -8.07 -9.67 35.80
C ALA A 574 -8.10 -8.90 37.14
N ARG A 575 -9.29 -8.56 37.67
CA ARG A 575 -9.47 -8.02 39.04
C ARG A 575 -8.88 -8.97 40.10
N ALA A 576 -9.17 -10.27 40.02
CA ALA A 576 -8.67 -11.26 40.96
C ALA A 576 -7.15 -11.40 40.90
N ILE A 577 -6.56 -11.37 39.70
CA ILE A 577 -5.11 -11.33 39.48
C ILE A 577 -4.51 -10.10 40.17
N TYR A 578 -5.05 -8.91 39.93
CA TYR A 578 -4.55 -7.68 40.55
C TYR A 578 -4.73 -7.65 42.07
N PHE A 579 -5.87 -8.06 42.60
CA PHE A 579 -6.14 -8.07 44.04
C PHE A 579 -5.20 -9.02 44.80
N ASN A 580 -4.97 -10.23 44.26
CA ASN A 580 -4.03 -11.19 44.86
C ASN A 580 -2.57 -10.71 44.71
N ALA A 581 -2.21 -10.11 43.58
CA ALA A 581 -0.90 -9.49 43.39
C ALA A 581 -0.65 -8.32 44.36
N ILE A 582 -1.69 -7.51 44.66
CA ILE A 582 -1.63 -6.39 45.60
C ILE A 582 -1.43 -6.88 47.04
N LYS A 583 -2.15 -7.93 47.47
CA LYS A 583 -1.95 -8.57 48.77
C LYS A 583 -0.50 -9.03 48.98
N LEU A 584 0.13 -9.56 47.92
CA LEU A 584 1.51 -10.04 47.98
C LEU A 584 2.55 -8.91 47.92
N TYR A 585 2.28 -7.80 47.22
CA TYR A 585 3.22 -6.67 47.10
C TYR A 585 2.56 -5.28 47.20
N PRO A 586 2.15 -4.83 48.41
CA PRO A 586 1.40 -3.59 48.58
C PRO A 586 2.15 -2.30 48.19
N LEU A 587 3.49 -2.30 48.24
CA LEU A 587 4.36 -1.13 48.09
C LEU A 587 4.65 -0.69 46.64
N LYS A 588 4.15 -1.40 45.61
CA LYS A 588 4.59 -1.19 44.22
C LYS A 588 3.60 -0.38 43.37
N LYS A 589 3.87 0.92 43.23
CA LYS A 589 3.11 1.91 42.41
C LYS A 589 2.61 1.38 41.06
N SER A 590 3.43 0.65 40.29
CA SER A 590 3.00 0.16 38.97
C SER A 590 1.80 -0.78 39.04
N LEU A 591 1.71 -1.65 40.04
CA LEU A 591 0.64 -2.65 40.11
C LEU A 591 -0.70 -1.97 40.39
N TRP A 592 -0.70 -1.05 41.36
CA TRP A 592 -1.82 -0.15 41.62
C TRP A 592 -2.21 0.66 40.38
N PHE A 593 -1.25 1.20 39.62
CA PHE A 593 -1.58 1.94 38.39
C PHE A 593 -2.36 1.10 37.37
N HIS A 594 -1.98 -0.16 37.15
CA HIS A 594 -2.67 -1.04 36.19
C HIS A 594 -4.03 -1.51 36.73
N ALA A 595 -4.12 -1.84 38.02
CA ALA A 595 -5.39 -2.16 38.68
C ALA A 595 -6.39 -0.98 38.60
N ILE A 596 -5.94 0.24 38.89
CA ILE A 596 -6.78 1.45 38.76
C ILE A 596 -7.12 1.70 37.29
N LYS A 597 -6.21 1.47 36.33
CA LYS A 597 -6.49 1.63 34.90
C LYS A 597 -7.58 0.65 34.42
N LEU A 598 -7.54 -0.61 34.86
CA LEU A 598 -8.60 -1.58 34.58
C LEU A 598 -9.94 -1.09 35.15
N GLU A 599 -9.95 -0.62 36.39
CA GLU A 599 -11.19 -0.19 37.05
C GLU A 599 -11.70 1.17 36.56
N GLU A 600 -10.84 2.03 36.01
CA GLU A 600 -11.27 3.23 35.26
C GLU A 600 -11.93 2.86 33.92
N GLN A 601 -11.57 1.72 33.32
CA GLN A 601 -12.13 1.25 32.05
C GLN A 601 -13.38 0.37 32.21
N TYR A 602 -13.49 -0.38 33.31
CA TYR A 602 -14.50 -1.43 33.48
C TYR A 602 -15.17 -1.44 34.87
N GLY A 603 -14.89 -0.47 35.73
CA GLY A 603 -15.26 -0.48 37.16
C GLY A 603 -16.60 0.17 37.51
N SER A 604 -17.26 -0.37 38.53
CA SER A 604 -18.28 0.35 39.28
C SER A 604 -17.62 1.46 40.10
N LYS A 605 -18.22 2.66 40.13
CA LYS A 605 -17.71 3.85 40.83
C LYS A 605 -17.26 3.59 42.27
N GLN A 606 -17.94 2.68 42.98
CA GLN A 606 -17.64 2.29 44.36
C GLN A 606 -16.38 1.39 44.45
N ASN A 607 -16.22 0.43 43.53
CA ASN A 607 -15.03 -0.43 43.49
C ASN A 607 -13.76 0.40 43.19
N VAL A 608 -13.88 1.40 42.30
CA VAL A 608 -12.77 2.32 42.00
C VAL A 608 -12.38 3.14 43.25
N SER A 609 -13.36 3.68 44.00
CA SER A 609 -13.05 4.37 45.26
C SER A 609 -12.42 3.45 46.30
N ASP A 610 -12.90 2.22 46.45
CA ASP A 610 -12.38 1.25 47.44
C ASP A 610 -10.96 0.76 47.11
N ILE A 611 -10.63 0.63 45.83
CA ILE A 611 -9.27 0.30 45.39
C ILE A 611 -8.35 1.51 45.57
N LEU A 612 -8.85 2.74 45.35
CA LEU A 612 -8.06 3.96 45.57
C LEU A 612 -7.83 4.27 47.05
N THR A 613 -8.80 4.03 47.95
CA THR A 613 -8.59 4.18 49.40
C THR A 613 -7.59 3.15 49.92
N ARG A 614 -7.69 1.88 49.51
CA ARG A 614 -6.68 0.86 49.82
C ARG A 614 -5.30 1.22 49.24
N ALA A 615 -5.25 1.82 48.05
CA ALA A 615 -4.00 2.31 47.47
C ALA A 615 -3.38 3.45 48.29
N LYS A 616 -4.19 4.39 48.79
CA LYS A 616 -3.76 5.48 49.69
C LYS A 616 -3.16 4.91 50.96
N GLU A 617 -3.85 3.97 51.61
CA GLU A 617 -3.40 3.30 52.84
C GLU A 617 -2.07 2.55 52.64
N SER A 618 -1.90 1.83 51.53
CA SER A 618 -0.74 0.95 51.32
C SER A 618 0.49 1.62 50.70
N THR A 619 0.31 2.66 49.88
CA THR A 619 1.42 3.30 49.15
C THR A 619 1.88 4.61 49.77
N LYS A 620 0.95 5.38 50.37
CA LYS A 620 1.17 6.78 50.78
C LYS A 620 1.79 7.68 49.67
N ASP A 621 1.72 7.29 48.41
CA ASP A 621 2.39 7.96 47.28
C ASP A 621 1.62 9.21 46.83
N THR A 622 2.34 10.30 46.51
CA THR A 622 1.80 11.50 45.82
C THR A 622 0.82 11.17 44.69
N PHE A 623 1.16 10.15 43.90
CA PHE A 623 0.38 9.76 42.73
C PHE A 623 -0.98 9.12 43.07
N SER A 624 -1.08 8.33 44.15
CA SER A 624 -2.36 7.73 44.55
C SER A 624 -3.31 8.80 45.10
N TYR A 625 -2.80 9.76 45.87
CA TYR A 625 -3.57 10.96 46.29
C TYR A 625 -4.13 11.73 45.09
N LEU A 626 -3.30 12.06 44.09
CA LEU A 626 -3.73 12.78 42.89
C LEU A 626 -4.77 12.04 42.07
N LYS A 627 -4.59 10.71 41.90
CA LYS A 627 -5.52 9.89 41.14
C LYS A 627 -6.85 9.68 41.88
N LEU A 628 -6.80 9.57 43.21
CA LEU A 628 -7.99 9.53 44.08
C LEU A 628 -8.77 10.85 44.00
N ALA A 629 -8.09 12.00 44.15
CA ALA A 629 -8.70 13.32 44.00
C ALA A 629 -9.34 13.51 42.62
N LYS A 630 -8.64 13.16 41.53
CA LYS A 630 -9.20 13.22 40.16
C LYS A 630 -10.41 12.30 39.99
N HIS A 631 -10.37 11.09 40.56
CA HIS A 631 -11.51 10.18 40.50
C HIS A 631 -12.72 10.70 41.27
N VAL A 632 -12.57 11.16 42.52
CA VAL A 632 -13.69 11.69 43.33
C VAL A 632 -14.31 12.91 42.66
N TRP A 633 -13.49 13.82 42.13
CA TRP A 633 -13.95 14.97 41.35
C TRP A 633 -14.79 14.55 40.12
N LYS A 634 -14.27 13.62 39.30
CA LYS A 634 -14.90 13.21 38.03
C LYS A 634 -16.09 12.26 38.20
N SER A 635 -16.14 11.47 39.28
CA SER A 635 -17.15 10.41 39.48
C SER A 635 -18.30 10.77 40.43
N LEU A 636 -18.02 11.58 41.46
CA LEU A 636 -18.98 12.03 42.48
C LEU A 636 -19.32 13.53 42.38
N GLY A 637 -18.40 14.38 41.91
CA GLY A 637 -18.57 15.84 41.96
C GLY A 637 -18.44 16.44 43.37
N ASP A 638 -18.10 15.63 44.38
CA ASP A 638 -17.94 16.06 45.77
C ASP A 638 -16.68 16.91 45.95
N ALA A 639 -16.85 18.24 45.87
CA ALA A 639 -15.80 19.20 46.13
C ALA A 639 -15.18 19.00 47.53
N GLN A 640 -16.01 18.85 48.57
CA GLN A 640 -15.54 18.78 49.96
C GLN A 640 -14.64 17.57 50.23
N LYS A 641 -14.98 16.38 49.74
CA LYS A 641 -14.14 15.18 49.89
C LYS A 641 -12.84 15.34 49.11
N THR A 642 -12.90 15.87 47.88
CA THR A 642 -11.72 16.15 47.05
C THR A 642 -10.76 17.11 47.74
N SER A 643 -11.27 18.19 48.32
CA SER A 643 -10.51 19.17 49.13
C SER A 643 -9.83 18.49 50.34
N GLN A 644 -10.57 17.70 51.13
CA GLN A 644 -10.03 16.96 52.28
C GLN A 644 -8.87 16.03 51.86
N ILE A 645 -9.06 15.25 50.80
CA ILE A 645 -8.04 14.34 50.26
C ILE A 645 -6.79 15.10 49.78
N LEU A 646 -6.96 16.24 49.12
CA LEU A 646 -5.84 17.06 48.65
C LEU A 646 -5.11 17.77 49.79
N HIS A 647 -5.82 18.26 50.82
CA HIS A 647 -5.20 18.85 52.01
C HIS A 647 -4.50 17.79 52.89
N GLU A 648 -5.01 16.57 52.98
CA GLU A 648 -4.29 15.44 53.57
C GLU A 648 -3.03 15.11 52.77
N GLY A 649 -3.12 15.08 51.44
CA GLY A 649 -1.98 14.93 50.55
C GLY A 649 -0.92 16.03 50.76
N PHE A 650 -1.34 17.28 50.95
CA PHE A 650 -0.45 18.41 51.23
C PHE A 650 0.20 18.34 52.62
N LYS A 651 -0.49 17.78 53.63
CA LYS A 651 0.08 17.54 54.97
C LYS A 651 1.13 16.42 54.96
N GLU A 652 0.87 15.32 54.26
CA GLU A 652 1.80 14.19 54.16
C GLU A 652 2.99 14.51 53.23
N HIS A 653 2.79 15.31 52.17
CA HIS A 653 3.83 15.66 51.18
C HIS A 653 3.92 17.18 50.90
N PRO A 654 4.36 18.01 51.86
CA PRO A 654 4.44 19.47 51.68
C PRO A 654 5.35 19.93 50.53
N TYR A 655 6.39 19.14 50.22
CA TYR A 655 7.37 19.47 49.18
C TYR A 655 6.95 19.03 47.76
N SER A 656 5.78 18.41 47.58
CA SER A 656 5.39 17.85 46.29
C SER A 656 4.71 18.87 45.38
N GLU A 657 5.42 19.27 44.32
CA GLU A 657 4.93 20.15 43.24
C GLU A 657 3.55 19.70 42.71
N ASP A 658 3.39 18.41 42.39
CA ASP A 658 2.19 17.93 41.70
C ASP A 658 0.92 18.05 42.57
N ILE A 659 1.02 17.88 43.89
CA ILE A 659 -0.11 18.07 44.83
C ILE A 659 -0.47 19.54 44.96
N VAL A 660 0.51 20.43 45.09
CA VAL A 660 0.26 21.88 45.12
C VAL A 660 -0.41 22.35 43.83
N LEU A 661 0.06 21.89 42.66
CA LEU A 661 -0.53 22.23 41.38
C LEU A 661 -1.97 21.68 41.24
N ALA A 662 -2.25 20.48 41.75
CA ALA A 662 -3.60 19.92 41.74
C ALA A 662 -4.56 20.64 42.70
N LEU A 663 -4.09 21.01 43.89
CA LEU A 663 -4.85 21.80 44.86
C LEU A 663 -5.14 23.23 44.34
N GLN A 664 -4.14 23.88 43.73
CA GLN A 664 -4.32 25.15 43.03
C GLN A 664 -5.33 25.04 41.88
N LYS A 665 -5.27 23.97 41.08
CA LYS A 665 -6.24 23.72 40.01
C LYS A 665 -7.66 23.55 40.55
N PHE A 666 -7.80 22.80 41.65
CA PHE A 666 -9.08 22.56 42.33
C PHE A 666 -9.69 23.85 42.89
N GLU A 667 -8.93 24.65 43.66
CA GLU A 667 -9.45 25.92 44.19
C GLU A 667 -9.75 26.95 43.08
N ARG A 668 -9.00 26.91 41.96
CA ARG A 668 -9.31 27.70 40.77
C ARG A 668 -10.62 27.27 40.11
N GLU A 669 -10.89 25.97 39.98
CA GLU A 669 -12.17 25.45 39.46
C GLU A 669 -13.35 25.82 40.38
N ASN A 670 -13.12 25.88 41.70
CA ASN A 670 -14.12 26.33 42.69
C ASN A 670 -14.25 27.86 42.84
N LYS A 671 -13.42 28.66 42.13
CA LYS A 671 -13.38 30.15 42.20
C LYS A 671 -12.88 30.73 43.54
N ASN A 672 -12.24 29.93 44.39
CA ASN A 672 -11.66 30.38 45.67
C ASN A 672 -10.25 30.96 45.47
N TYR A 673 -10.17 32.11 44.80
CA TYR A 673 -8.88 32.70 44.40
C TYR A 673 -7.97 33.09 45.57
N GLU A 674 -8.54 33.50 46.71
CA GLU A 674 -7.78 33.91 47.90
C GLU A 674 -7.07 32.72 48.56
N ALA A 675 -7.79 31.61 48.78
CA ALA A 675 -7.20 30.36 49.28
C ALA A 675 -6.14 29.81 48.31
N ALA A 676 -6.40 29.87 47.00
CA ALA A 676 -5.43 29.47 45.99
C ALA A 676 -4.14 30.34 46.01
N LEU A 677 -4.27 31.64 46.25
CA LEU A 677 -3.13 32.55 46.42
C LEU A 677 -2.33 32.23 47.68
N GLU A 678 -2.98 32.06 48.84
CA GLU A 678 -2.28 31.68 50.07
C GLU A 678 -1.51 30.36 49.93
N ILE A 679 -2.13 29.36 49.28
CA ILE A 679 -1.51 28.05 49.02
C ILE A 679 -0.30 28.22 48.09
N LEU A 680 -0.39 29.06 47.07
CA LEU A 680 0.70 29.36 46.14
C LEU A 680 1.82 30.19 46.78
N GLU A 681 1.53 31.16 47.66
CA GLU A 681 2.55 31.93 48.38
C GLU A 681 3.32 31.03 49.36
N LYS A 682 2.59 30.19 50.12
CA LYS A 682 3.18 29.14 50.96
C LYS A 682 4.04 28.19 50.11
N ALA A 683 3.54 27.75 48.96
CA ALA A 683 4.30 26.89 48.06
C ALA A 683 5.51 27.57 47.40
N CYS A 684 5.46 28.84 47.01
CA CYS A 684 6.61 29.57 46.47
C CYS A 684 7.71 29.75 47.54
N SER A 685 7.33 29.90 48.82
CA SER A 685 8.30 29.96 49.93
C SER A 685 8.94 28.60 50.25
N GLN A 686 8.20 27.49 50.08
CA GLN A 686 8.64 26.13 50.41
C GLN A 686 9.27 25.36 49.24
N ILE A 687 8.86 25.68 48.01
CA ILE A 687 9.18 24.94 46.79
C ILE A 687 9.72 25.93 45.74
N GLN A 688 11.04 25.92 45.55
CA GLN A 688 11.71 26.64 44.46
C GLN A 688 11.53 25.91 43.11
N SER A 689 10.28 25.66 42.69
CA SER A 689 9.95 25.06 41.39
C SER A 689 9.47 26.09 40.38
N GLU A 690 10.03 25.98 39.17
CA GLU A 690 9.69 26.78 37.98
C GLU A 690 8.19 26.75 37.64
N ARG A 691 7.49 25.62 37.91
CA ARG A 691 6.08 25.45 37.54
C ARG A 691 5.11 26.08 38.53
N VAL A 692 5.45 26.09 39.82
CA VAL A 692 4.64 26.76 40.86
C VAL A 692 4.63 28.26 40.62
N HIS A 693 5.82 28.84 40.36
CA HIS A 693 5.96 30.25 40.00
C HIS A 693 5.21 30.61 38.71
N MET A 694 5.22 29.72 37.69
CA MET A 694 4.40 29.88 36.49
C MET A 694 2.90 29.96 36.84
N GLN A 695 2.36 29.05 37.66
CA GLN A 695 0.94 29.08 38.01
C GLN A 695 0.57 30.27 38.89
N ALA A 696 1.46 30.73 39.78
CA ALA A 696 1.22 31.92 40.61
C ALA A 696 1.03 33.19 39.78
N VAL A 697 1.96 33.45 38.84
CA VAL A 697 1.82 34.50 37.83
C VAL A 697 0.52 34.34 37.05
N GLN A 698 0.21 33.10 36.69
CA GLN A 698 -0.86 32.80 35.77
C GLN A 698 -2.25 32.93 36.42
N LEU A 699 -2.37 32.66 37.72
CA LEU A 699 -3.55 32.97 38.53
C LEU A 699 -3.76 34.48 38.67
N GLN A 700 -2.71 35.27 38.91
CA GLN A 700 -2.80 36.74 38.95
C GLN A 700 -3.29 37.32 37.60
N ARG A 701 -2.88 36.70 36.48
CA ARG A 701 -3.34 37.06 35.13
C ARG A 701 -4.80 36.65 34.84
N GLU A 702 -5.37 35.68 35.55
CA GLU A 702 -6.80 35.35 35.52
C GLU A 702 -7.66 36.29 36.39
N ILE A 703 -7.09 36.74 37.52
CA ILE A 703 -7.67 37.77 38.41
C ILE A 703 -7.65 39.16 37.74
N GLY A 704 -6.74 39.36 36.79
CA GLY A 704 -6.58 40.61 36.03
C GLY A 704 -5.56 41.57 36.62
N ASN A 705 -4.82 41.17 37.66
CA ASN A 705 -3.77 41.98 38.28
C ASN A 705 -2.46 41.90 37.49
N LEU A 706 -2.45 42.52 36.31
CA LEU A 706 -1.30 42.56 35.40
C LEU A 706 -0.02 43.16 36.01
N PRO A 707 -0.02 44.25 36.82
CA PRO A 707 1.23 44.79 37.37
C PRO A 707 1.87 43.86 38.41
N LYS A 708 1.10 43.29 39.36
CA LYS A 708 1.66 42.28 40.29
C LYS A 708 2.12 41.02 39.56
N ALA A 709 1.45 40.64 38.46
CA ALA A 709 1.90 39.54 37.62
C ALA A 709 3.27 39.84 36.98
N LEU A 710 3.56 41.08 36.54
CA LEU A 710 4.89 41.46 36.06
C LEU A 710 5.95 41.35 37.15
N GLU A 711 5.70 41.87 38.35
CA GLU A 711 6.64 41.81 39.49
C GLU A 711 7.01 40.35 39.83
N LEU A 712 5.99 39.48 39.94
CA LEU A 712 6.19 38.04 40.19
C LEU A 712 6.92 37.34 39.04
N VAL A 713 6.65 37.71 37.78
CA VAL A 713 7.40 37.20 36.63
C VAL A 713 8.86 37.62 36.67
N GLU A 714 9.16 38.87 37.02
CA GLU A 714 10.54 39.35 37.09
C GLU A 714 11.31 38.74 38.24
N GLN A 715 10.68 38.53 39.40
CA GLN A 715 11.24 37.76 40.50
C GLN A 715 11.52 36.31 40.06
N ALA A 716 10.55 35.67 39.40
CA ALA A 716 10.68 34.29 38.91
C ALA A 716 11.71 34.13 37.77
N ILE A 717 11.93 35.15 36.94
CA ILE A 717 13.00 35.14 35.91
C ILE A 717 14.37 35.34 36.54
N LYS A 718 14.49 36.15 37.61
CA LYS A 718 15.74 36.31 38.37
C LYS A 718 16.16 35.00 39.03
N THR A 719 15.22 34.20 39.53
CA THR A 719 15.50 32.88 40.10
C THR A 719 15.64 31.77 39.04
N PHE A 720 14.84 31.81 37.97
CA PHE A 720 14.77 30.76 36.94
C PHE A 720 14.99 31.30 35.52
N THR A 721 16.21 31.77 35.25
CA THR A 721 16.59 32.36 33.96
C THR A 721 16.42 31.41 32.77
N GLY A 722 16.66 30.10 32.97
CA GLY A 722 16.58 29.07 31.93
C GLY A 722 15.16 28.67 31.49
N PHE A 723 14.11 29.07 32.22
CA PHE A 723 12.77 28.54 32.00
C PHE A 723 11.96 29.34 30.96
N TYR A 724 11.96 28.85 29.72
CA TYR A 724 11.36 29.52 28.56
C TYR A 724 9.88 29.92 28.69
N LYS A 725 9.07 29.24 29.53
CA LYS A 725 7.64 29.57 29.68
C LYS A 725 7.40 30.85 30.48
N LEU A 726 8.27 31.20 31.44
CA LEU A 726 8.15 32.48 32.17
C LEU A 726 8.39 33.67 31.23
N TRP A 727 9.37 33.58 30.33
CA TRP A 727 9.60 34.56 29.28
C TRP A 727 8.40 34.73 28.34
N LEU A 728 7.76 33.63 27.93
CA LEU A 728 6.52 33.67 27.14
C LEU A 728 5.38 34.37 27.87
N ILE A 729 5.20 34.08 29.17
CA ILE A 729 4.15 34.72 29.97
C ILE A 729 4.45 36.21 30.17
N LYS A 730 5.73 36.60 30.38
CA LYS A 730 6.12 38.02 30.45
C LYS A 730 5.68 38.77 29.20
N ALA A 731 6.06 38.27 28.03
CA ALA A 731 5.72 38.91 26.76
C ALA A 731 4.21 38.99 26.53
N GLN A 732 3.46 37.93 26.87
CA GLN A 732 2.00 37.92 26.77
C GLN A 732 1.27 38.78 27.84
N VAL A 733 1.93 39.17 28.94
CA VAL A 733 1.40 40.16 29.89
C VAL A 733 1.67 41.57 29.37
N LEU A 734 2.87 41.83 28.85
CA LEU A 734 3.23 43.10 28.20
C LEU A 734 2.38 43.38 26.94
N GLU A 735 2.05 42.34 26.16
CA GLU A 735 1.10 42.40 25.04
C GLU A 735 -0.29 42.89 25.50
N LYS A 736 -0.81 42.33 26.61
CA LYS A 736 -2.09 42.77 27.20
C LYS A 736 -2.04 44.20 27.78
N LEU A 737 -0.85 44.68 28.15
CA LEU A 737 -0.60 46.07 28.59
C LEU A 737 -0.35 47.03 27.42
N GLY A 738 -0.29 46.54 26.18
CA GLY A 738 0.03 47.36 25.00
C GLY A 738 1.51 47.77 24.87
N GLN A 739 2.40 47.26 25.72
CA GLN A 739 3.83 47.62 25.74
C GLN A 739 4.63 46.81 24.71
N VAL A 740 4.37 47.10 23.42
CA VAL A 740 4.94 46.36 22.26
C VAL A 740 6.48 46.37 22.25
N GLU A 741 7.13 47.49 22.59
CA GLU A 741 8.60 47.57 22.58
C GLU A 741 9.26 46.77 23.70
N GLU A 742 8.65 46.75 24.89
CA GLU A 742 9.15 45.95 26.01
C GLU A 742 8.92 44.47 25.75
N ALA A 743 7.78 44.10 25.16
CA ALA A 743 7.53 42.74 24.69
C ALA A 743 8.63 42.28 23.71
N ARG A 744 8.98 43.10 22.70
CA ARG A 744 10.11 42.83 21.78
C ARG A 744 11.43 42.64 22.52
N LYS A 745 11.79 43.55 23.44
CA LYS A 745 13.01 43.42 24.27
C LYS A 745 13.00 42.12 25.08
N THR A 746 11.86 41.71 25.67
CA THR A 746 11.77 40.44 26.40
C THR A 746 11.92 39.21 25.51
N TYR A 747 11.42 39.24 24.27
CA TYR A 747 11.69 38.18 23.30
C TYR A 747 13.15 38.16 22.86
N ASP A 748 13.75 39.31 22.53
CA ASP A 748 15.16 39.38 22.13
C ASP A 748 16.10 38.95 23.28
N HIS A 749 15.79 39.27 24.54
CA HIS A 749 16.49 38.74 25.72
C HIS A 749 16.28 37.22 25.91
N ALA A 750 15.05 36.72 25.75
CA ALA A 750 14.78 35.28 25.77
C ALA A 750 15.57 34.54 24.67
N LEU A 751 15.80 35.17 23.51
CA LEU A 751 16.66 34.66 22.44
C LEU A 751 18.17 34.82 22.69
N GLN A 752 18.59 35.52 23.76
CA GLN A 752 19.98 35.65 24.20
C GLN A 752 20.37 34.64 25.30
N THR A 753 19.41 34.10 26.07
CA THR A 753 19.67 33.12 27.13
C THR A 753 19.95 31.72 26.60
N GLU A 754 21.11 31.14 26.98
CA GLU A 754 21.43 29.74 26.69
C GLU A 754 20.46 28.81 27.43
N GLY A 755 19.80 27.90 26.69
CA GLY A 755 18.71 27.03 27.18
C GLY A 755 17.33 27.41 26.65
N VAL A 756 17.03 28.71 26.52
CA VAL A 756 15.77 29.21 25.92
C VAL A 756 15.86 29.19 24.39
N LYS A 757 17.05 29.48 23.82
CA LYS A 757 17.36 29.45 22.37
C LYS A 757 16.92 28.19 21.64
N GLN A 758 17.00 27.03 22.30
CA GLN A 758 16.72 25.70 21.74
C GLN A 758 15.23 25.31 21.80
N LYS A 759 14.35 26.14 22.38
CA LYS A 759 12.93 25.80 22.54
C LYS A 759 12.07 26.45 21.46
N LYS A 760 11.65 25.64 20.48
CA LYS A 760 10.79 26.02 19.34
C LYS A 760 9.58 26.91 19.69
N GLN A 761 8.94 26.69 20.84
CA GLN A 761 7.77 27.47 21.27
C GLN A 761 8.06 28.98 21.37
N VAL A 762 9.27 29.40 21.75
CA VAL A 762 9.62 30.83 21.86
C VAL A 762 9.69 31.48 20.49
N TRP A 763 10.30 30.80 19.51
CA TRP A 763 10.38 31.27 18.13
C TRP A 763 9.01 31.39 17.47
N ILE A 764 8.12 30.41 17.70
CA ILE A 764 6.75 30.41 17.16
C ILE A 764 5.90 31.51 17.81
N CYS A 765 5.99 31.69 19.14
CA CYS A 765 5.30 32.79 19.82
C CYS A 765 5.82 34.17 19.40
N PHE A 766 7.13 34.33 19.20
CA PHE A 766 7.69 35.60 18.74
C PHE A 766 7.32 35.92 17.28
N ALA A 767 7.30 34.91 16.40
CA ALA A 767 6.83 35.08 15.04
C ALA A 767 5.32 35.41 14.98
N SER A 768 4.48 34.76 15.79
CA SER A 768 3.05 35.09 15.87
C SER A 768 2.79 36.47 16.47
N PHE A 769 3.60 36.92 17.44
CA PHE A 769 3.57 38.29 17.94
C PHE A 769 3.89 39.32 16.84
N GLU A 770 4.98 39.14 16.08
CA GLU A 770 5.30 40.08 14.98
C GLU A 770 4.30 39.99 13.80
N ILE A 771 3.62 38.84 13.60
CA ILE A 771 2.47 38.73 12.67
C ILE A 771 1.27 39.53 13.19
N GLY A 772 0.98 39.48 14.49
CA GLY A 772 -0.07 40.30 15.13
C GLY A 772 0.23 41.81 15.14
N GLN A 773 1.48 42.20 14.86
CA GLN A 773 1.94 43.57 14.67
C GLN A 773 2.22 43.89 13.18
N GLU A 774 1.63 43.10 12.26
CA GLU A 774 1.71 43.21 10.78
C GLU A 774 3.14 43.24 10.19
N SER A 775 4.15 42.90 10.99
CA SER A 775 5.58 43.04 10.68
C SER A 775 6.15 41.77 10.03
N TYR A 776 5.53 41.34 8.93
CA TYR A 776 5.83 40.07 8.24
C TYR A 776 7.30 39.88 7.87
N THR A 777 8.00 40.95 7.46
CA THR A 777 9.44 40.89 7.10
C THR A 777 10.30 40.52 8.30
N ARG A 778 10.07 41.12 9.47
CA ARG A 778 10.77 40.78 10.72
C ARG A 778 10.45 39.35 11.14
N ALA A 779 9.17 38.95 11.10
CA ALA A 779 8.73 37.59 11.38
C ALA A 779 9.41 36.54 10.45
N ARG A 780 9.56 36.82 9.14
CA ARG A 780 10.35 35.99 8.21
C ARG A 780 11.80 35.85 8.65
N THR A 781 12.48 36.95 9.03
CA THR A 781 13.89 36.86 9.49
C THR A 781 14.03 36.08 10.80
N ILE A 782 13.06 36.18 11.70
CA ILE A 782 13.01 35.42 12.96
C ILE A 782 12.87 33.93 12.67
N LEU A 783 11.94 33.53 11.78
CA LEU A 783 11.76 32.13 11.39
C LEU A 783 12.93 31.60 10.56
N GLN A 784 13.57 32.42 9.72
CA GLN A 784 14.82 32.04 9.04
C GLN A 784 15.95 31.76 10.05
N LYS A 785 16.13 32.63 11.06
CA LYS A 785 17.09 32.41 12.17
C LYS A 785 16.74 31.15 12.96
N ALA A 786 15.45 30.87 13.18
CA ALA A 786 14.98 29.65 13.81
C ALA A 786 15.35 28.40 12.99
N ARG A 787 15.09 28.38 11.67
CA ARG A 787 15.42 27.27 10.77
C ARG A 787 16.91 27.01 10.60
N ILE A 788 17.77 28.02 10.76
CA ILE A 788 19.23 27.82 10.75
C ILE A 788 19.70 27.12 12.03
N ARG A 789 19.05 27.40 13.17
CA ARG A 789 19.38 26.80 14.48
C ARG A 789 18.71 25.45 14.72
N MET A 790 17.50 25.27 14.17
CA MET A 790 16.65 24.09 14.28
C MET A 790 16.25 23.69 12.85
N ALA A 791 17.16 22.99 12.15
CA ALA A 791 16.98 22.65 10.73
C ALA A 791 15.91 21.58 10.51
N ASP A 792 15.68 20.71 11.50
CA ASP A 792 14.94 19.45 11.38
C ASP A 792 13.58 19.48 12.12
N ASP A 793 13.25 20.60 12.79
CA ASP A 793 12.03 20.74 13.61
C ASP A 793 10.79 21.07 12.75
N GLU A 794 9.88 20.10 12.64
CA GLU A 794 8.57 20.20 11.97
C GLU A 794 7.82 21.52 12.26
N ASP A 795 7.59 21.85 13.53
CA ASP A 795 6.72 22.98 13.91
C ASP A 795 7.26 24.35 13.45
N VAL A 796 8.59 24.48 13.28
CA VAL A 796 9.23 25.71 12.81
C VAL A 796 9.01 25.86 11.29
N TRP A 797 9.08 24.76 10.55
CA TRP A 797 8.73 24.74 9.13
C TRP A 797 7.25 25.04 8.94
N VAL A 798 6.36 24.39 9.70
CA VAL A 798 4.91 24.66 9.74
C VAL A 798 4.62 26.14 9.96
N ALA A 799 5.16 26.74 11.02
CA ALA A 799 4.96 28.16 11.33
C ALA A 799 5.45 29.08 10.20
N SER A 800 6.55 28.71 9.52
CA SER A 800 7.07 29.49 8.41
C SER A 800 6.27 29.37 7.12
N VAL A 801 5.73 28.19 6.81
CA VAL A 801 4.77 28.01 5.70
C VAL A 801 3.49 28.80 5.98
N LYS A 802 2.97 28.76 7.22
CA LYS A 802 1.79 29.54 7.63
C LYS A 802 1.99 31.05 7.54
N LEU A 803 3.17 31.57 7.90
CA LEU A 803 3.48 32.99 7.68
C LEU A 803 3.34 33.34 6.19
N GLU A 804 3.94 32.55 5.30
CA GLU A 804 3.87 32.84 3.86
C GLU A 804 2.44 32.77 3.32
N ILE A 805 1.58 31.87 3.83
CA ILE A 805 0.14 31.82 3.55
C ILE A 805 -0.57 33.09 4.02
N ILE A 806 -0.33 33.56 5.25
CA ILE A 806 -0.94 34.80 5.79
C ILE A 806 -0.48 36.04 4.98
N SER A 807 0.70 35.98 4.37
CA SER A 807 1.21 37.03 3.48
C SER A 807 0.80 36.87 2.01
N ASP A 808 -0.13 35.97 1.68
CA ASP A 808 -0.63 35.63 0.33
C ASP A 808 0.45 35.16 -0.69
N ASN A 809 1.64 34.76 -0.22
CA ASN A 809 2.76 34.36 -1.07
C ASN A 809 2.77 32.85 -1.36
N LEU A 810 1.71 32.34 -1.99
CA LEU A 810 1.48 30.90 -2.24
C LEU A 810 2.64 30.17 -2.96
N LYS A 811 3.32 30.82 -3.91
CA LYS A 811 4.48 30.22 -4.61
C LYS A 811 5.67 30.03 -3.67
N ILE A 812 5.87 30.93 -2.72
CA ILE A 812 6.95 30.85 -1.74
C ILE A 812 6.58 29.78 -0.70
N SER A 813 5.33 29.72 -0.24
CA SER A 813 4.87 28.69 0.71
C SER A 813 5.01 27.27 0.14
N GLN A 814 4.63 27.03 -1.12
CA GLN A 814 4.81 25.73 -1.80
C GLN A 814 6.29 25.34 -1.94
N ASN A 815 7.16 26.25 -2.41
CA ASN A 815 8.59 25.99 -2.50
C ASN A 815 9.19 25.70 -1.12
N LEU A 816 8.83 26.47 -0.11
CA LEU A 816 9.29 26.30 1.26
C LEU A 816 8.82 24.98 1.88
N LEU A 817 7.60 24.55 1.56
CA LEU A 817 7.05 23.27 2.01
C LEU A 817 7.71 22.08 1.30
N SER A 818 8.06 22.19 0.02
CA SER A 818 8.89 21.17 -0.65
C SER A 818 10.28 21.02 -0.02
N GLN A 819 10.91 22.13 0.41
CA GLN A 819 12.17 22.10 1.15
C GLN A 819 12.00 21.48 2.54
N ALA A 820 10.87 21.76 3.21
CA ALA A 820 10.54 21.16 4.49
C ALA A 820 10.35 19.65 4.38
N LEU A 821 9.60 19.16 3.37
CA LEU A 821 9.40 17.72 3.12
C LEU A 821 10.68 16.99 2.69
N GLN A 822 11.61 17.66 2.00
CA GLN A 822 12.93 17.09 1.69
C GLN A 822 13.78 16.85 2.95
N LYS A 823 13.68 17.74 3.95
CA LYS A 823 14.41 17.61 5.22
C LYS A 823 13.70 16.69 6.22
N CYS A 824 12.38 16.76 6.25
CA CYS A 824 11.52 16.08 7.22
C CYS A 824 10.47 15.21 6.50
N PRO A 825 10.85 14.13 5.78
CA PRO A 825 9.90 13.30 5.03
C PRO A 825 8.88 12.59 5.93
N SER A 826 9.25 12.29 7.18
CA SER A 826 8.40 11.60 8.18
C SER A 826 7.48 12.52 9.00
N SER A 827 7.32 13.78 8.58
CA SER A 827 6.53 14.79 9.31
C SER A 827 5.07 14.82 8.87
N GLY A 828 4.17 14.28 9.69
CA GLY A 828 2.75 14.21 9.40
C GLY A 828 2.05 15.57 9.28
N LYS A 829 2.48 16.60 10.04
CA LYS A 829 1.87 17.94 9.96
C LYS A 829 2.25 18.68 8.69
N LEU A 830 3.48 18.51 8.20
CA LEU A 830 3.91 19.09 6.92
C LEU A 830 3.14 18.43 5.76
N TRP A 831 2.92 17.12 5.79
CA TRP A 831 2.06 16.45 4.80
C TRP A 831 0.59 16.91 4.88
N ALA A 832 0.04 17.13 6.08
CA ALA A 832 -1.30 17.69 6.24
C ALA A 832 -1.43 19.09 5.59
N LEU A 833 -0.47 19.98 5.83
CA LEU A 833 -0.43 21.32 5.20
C LEU A 833 -0.19 21.26 3.69
N PHE A 834 0.53 20.25 3.22
CA PHE A 834 0.77 20.04 1.78
C PHE A 834 -0.50 19.60 1.06
N ILE A 835 -1.31 18.73 1.69
CA ILE A 835 -2.63 18.36 1.20
C ILE A 835 -3.59 19.58 1.21
N ASP A 836 -3.53 20.42 2.25
CA ASP A 836 -4.37 21.62 2.34
C ASP A 836 -4.01 22.69 1.27
N LEU A 837 -2.72 22.81 0.89
CA LEU A 837 -2.24 23.77 -0.13
C LEU A 837 -2.34 23.32 -1.60
N GLU A 838 -2.56 22.03 -1.87
CA GLU A 838 -2.61 21.49 -3.23
C GLU A 838 -4.01 21.67 -3.88
N PRO A 839 -4.10 21.88 -5.21
CA PRO A 839 -5.38 21.93 -5.91
C PRO A 839 -6.18 20.62 -5.80
N ALA A 840 -7.52 20.72 -5.82
CA ALA A 840 -8.42 19.58 -5.55
C ALA A 840 -8.18 18.33 -6.43
N ALA A 841 -7.67 18.50 -7.66
CA ALA A 841 -7.32 17.40 -8.56
C ALA A 841 -6.12 16.57 -8.10
N THR A 842 -5.07 17.22 -7.56
CA THR A 842 -3.81 16.56 -7.14
C THR A 842 -3.89 16.02 -5.71
N ARG A 843 -4.73 16.59 -4.83
CA ARG A 843 -4.89 16.16 -3.42
C ARG A 843 -4.97 14.65 -3.23
N LYS A 844 -5.74 13.92 -4.05
CA LYS A 844 -5.89 12.45 -3.91
C LYS A 844 -4.59 11.68 -4.20
N ALA A 845 -3.77 12.15 -5.14
CA ALA A 845 -2.45 11.58 -5.40
C ALA A 845 -1.49 11.90 -4.24
N GLN A 846 -1.52 13.13 -3.72
CA GLN A 846 -0.67 13.53 -2.59
C GLN A 846 -1.06 12.85 -1.28
N VAL A 847 -2.35 12.55 -1.06
CA VAL A 847 -2.81 11.68 0.04
C VAL A 847 -2.19 10.28 -0.06
N MET A 848 -2.10 9.68 -1.25
CA MET A 848 -1.43 8.39 -1.40
C MET A 848 0.09 8.48 -1.19
N ASN A 849 0.72 9.59 -1.58
CA ASN A 849 2.15 9.81 -1.30
C ASN A 849 2.41 10.01 0.20
N ALA A 850 1.56 10.78 0.88
CA ALA A 850 1.64 11.02 2.31
C ALA A 850 1.40 9.74 3.13
N LEU A 851 0.42 8.90 2.75
CA LEU A 851 0.20 7.58 3.38
C LEU A 851 1.38 6.63 3.19
N LYS A 852 2.05 6.64 2.03
CA LYS A 852 3.27 5.87 1.78
C LYS A 852 4.47 6.38 2.60
N ALA A 853 4.52 7.67 2.90
CA ALA A 853 5.57 8.27 3.72
C ALA A 853 5.31 8.06 5.21
N ASN A 854 4.04 8.14 5.65
CA ASN A 854 3.61 8.08 7.03
C ASN A 854 2.27 7.33 7.15
N GLU A 855 2.33 6.06 7.56
CA GLU A 855 1.12 5.22 7.61
C GLU A 855 0.20 5.55 8.79
N ASN A 856 0.69 6.16 9.88
CA ASN A 856 -0.01 6.27 11.17
C ASN A 856 0.11 7.63 11.89
N ASP A 857 -0.07 8.78 11.20
CA ASP A 857 -0.23 10.08 11.88
C ASP A 857 -1.70 10.56 11.92
N SER A 858 -2.09 11.05 13.10
CA SER A 858 -3.42 11.58 13.39
C SER A 858 -3.73 12.86 12.61
N ASN A 859 -2.76 13.76 12.42
CA ASN A 859 -3.00 15.01 11.69
C ASN A 859 -3.15 14.76 10.19
N LEU A 860 -2.37 13.81 9.64
CA LEU A 860 -2.56 13.33 8.28
C LEU A 860 -3.96 12.72 8.07
N PHE A 861 -4.43 11.88 9.00
CA PHE A 861 -5.80 11.32 8.92
C PHE A 861 -6.89 12.39 9.00
N VAL A 862 -6.68 13.46 9.79
CA VAL A 862 -7.57 14.64 9.80
C VAL A 862 -7.57 15.38 8.45
N ALA A 863 -6.40 15.63 7.84
CA ALA A 863 -6.33 16.26 6.51
C ALA A 863 -7.00 15.39 5.42
N ILE A 864 -6.80 14.07 5.47
CA ILE A 864 -7.48 13.11 4.59
C ILE A 864 -9.01 13.19 4.79
N ALA A 865 -9.48 13.29 6.03
CA ALA A 865 -10.90 13.47 6.33
C ALA A 865 -11.46 14.79 5.77
N LYS A 866 -10.72 15.91 5.84
CA LYS A 866 -11.09 17.18 5.18
C LYS A 866 -11.25 17.01 3.66
N VAL A 867 -10.34 16.30 3.00
CA VAL A 867 -10.44 16.01 1.55
C VAL A 867 -11.70 15.20 1.24
N PHE A 868 -12.02 14.19 2.06
CA PHE A 868 -13.27 13.42 1.88
C PHE A 868 -14.55 14.21 2.21
N TRP A 869 -14.45 15.29 3.00
CA TRP A 869 -15.54 16.24 3.27
C TRP A 869 -15.94 17.04 2.03
N VAL A 870 -14.96 17.53 1.27
CA VAL A 870 -15.18 18.20 -0.02
C VAL A 870 -15.84 17.23 -1.01
N ASP A 871 -15.40 15.97 -1.00
CA ASP A 871 -15.98 14.85 -1.76
C ASP A 871 -17.37 14.39 -1.24
N ARG A 872 -17.87 14.94 -0.11
CA ARG A 872 -19.13 14.60 0.61
C ARG A 872 -19.32 13.12 0.94
N LYS A 873 -18.26 12.37 1.26
CA LYS A 873 -18.31 10.91 1.51
C LYS A 873 -18.36 10.55 3.00
N GLY A 874 -19.51 10.79 3.63
CA GLY A 874 -19.78 10.61 5.08
C GLY A 874 -19.13 9.39 5.73
N GLU A 875 -19.47 8.17 5.30
CA GLU A 875 -18.92 6.94 5.90
C GLU A 875 -17.39 6.86 5.91
N LYS A 876 -16.73 7.40 4.87
CA LYS A 876 -15.27 7.39 4.79
C LYS A 876 -14.67 8.42 5.73
N ILE A 877 -15.30 9.60 5.85
CA ILE A 877 -14.91 10.65 6.81
C ILE A 877 -14.95 10.08 8.23
N ARG A 878 -16.07 9.47 8.64
CA ARG A 878 -16.23 8.87 9.98
C ARG A 878 -15.16 7.82 10.27
N LYS A 879 -14.87 6.93 9.32
CA LYS A 879 -13.81 5.92 9.43
C LYS A 879 -12.43 6.57 9.63
N TRP A 880 -12.04 7.53 8.80
CA TRP A 880 -10.74 8.22 8.93
C TRP A 880 -10.60 9.04 10.22
N LEU A 881 -11.66 9.73 10.68
CA LEU A 881 -11.65 10.47 11.95
C LEU A 881 -11.59 9.53 13.16
N SER A 882 -12.35 8.41 13.15
CA SER A 882 -12.24 7.39 14.20
C SER A 882 -10.84 6.76 14.25
N ASN A 883 -10.17 6.61 13.10
CA ASN A 883 -8.79 6.16 13.03
C ASN A 883 -7.80 7.23 13.52
N ALA A 884 -8.05 8.52 13.25
CA ALA A 884 -7.26 9.64 13.79
C ALA A 884 -7.28 9.70 15.31
N VAL A 885 -8.45 9.47 15.91
CA VAL A 885 -8.64 9.37 17.37
C VAL A 885 -8.01 8.11 17.94
N LYS A 886 -8.17 6.95 17.30
CA LYS A 886 -7.51 5.69 17.72
C LYS A 886 -5.98 5.80 17.68
N SER A 887 -5.43 6.47 16.67
CA SER A 887 -3.99 6.70 16.49
C SER A 887 -3.41 7.61 17.59
N ASN A 888 -4.03 8.77 17.86
CA ASN A 888 -3.63 9.65 18.96
C ASN A 888 -4.85 10.24 19.69
N LYS A 889 -5.26 9.57 20.79
CA LYS A 889 -6.36 10.03 21.66
C LYS A 889 -6.10 11.40 22.32
N ASP A 890 -4.86 11.83 22.38
CA ASP A 890 -4.39 13.10 22.98
C ASP A 890 -4.43 14.30 22.01
N ASN A 891 -4.82 14.08 20.74
CA ASN A 891 -4.91 15.14 19.73
C ASN A 891 -6.30 15.81 19.73
N GLY A 892 -6.43 16.95 20.39
CA GLY A 892 -7.68 17.71 20.49
C GLY A 892 -8.25 18.19 19.14
N ASP A 893 -7.40 18.38 18.13
CA ASP A 893 -7.84 18.79 16.79
C ASP A 893 -8.63 17.69 16.09
N ALA A 894 -8.22 16.42 16.26
CA ALA A 894 -8.95 15.27 15.72
C ALA A 894 -10.35 15.15 16.34
N TRP A 895 -10.46 15.35 17.66
CA TRP A 895 -11.74 15.38 18.37
C TRP A 895 -12.64 16.54 17.92
N ALA A 896 -12.09 17.74 17.70
CA ALA A 896 -12.87 18.89 17.25
C ALA A 896 -13.43 18.68 15.83
N HIS A 897 -12.64 18.10 14.92
CA HIS A 897 -13.12 17.70 13.59
C HIS A 897 -14.14 16.55 13.64
N LEU A 898 -14.01 15.61 14.58
CA LEU A 898 -14.97 14.51 14.76
C LEU A 898 -16.31 15.02 15.33
N LEU A 899 -16.30 15.87 16.36
CA LEU A 899 -17.56 16.46 16.87
C LEU A 899 -18.22 17.35 15.82
N ARG A 900 -17.46 18.10 15.02
CA ARG A 900 -18.03 18.80 13.86
C ARG A 900 -18.72 17.85 12.88
N TYR A 901 -18.12 16.68 12.61
CA TYR A 901 -18.71 15.70 11.70
C TYR A 901 -20.04 15.18 12.23
N GLU A 902 -20.10 14.86 13.53
CA GLU A 902 -21.34 14.40 14.17
C GLU A 902 -22.39 15.53 14.30
N MET A 903 -21.99 16.82 14.28
CA MET A 903 -22.94 17.95 14.20
C MET A 903 -23.48 18.19 12.78
N GLU A 904 -22.70 17.93 11.72
CA GLU A 904 -23.14 18.11 10.32
C GLU A 904 -23.86 16.86 9.75
N PHE A 905 -23.51 15.65 10.21
CA PHE A 905 -23.97 14.38 9.63
C PHE A 905 -24.41 13.29 10.64
N GLY A 906 -24.30 13.54 11.95
CA GLY A 906 -24.49 12.53 13.00
C GLY A 906 -25.87 12.49 13.64
N THR A 907 -26.08 11.55 14.55
CA THR A 907 -27.25 11.50 15.44
C THR A 907 -26.89 12.09 16.82
N ALA A 908 -27.91 12.44 17.61
CA ALA A 908 -27.68 12.98 18.96
C ALA A 908 -26.93 11.98 19.88
N GLU A 909 -27.10 10.68 19.64
CA GLU A 909 -26.45 9.60 20.38
C GLU A 909 -24.94 9.52 20.07
N SER A 910 -24.55 9.58 18.79
CA SER A 910 -23.13 9.57 18.42
C SER A 910 -22.39 10.82 18.89
N LYS A 911 -23.05 11.99 18.91
CA LYS A 911 -22.49 13.19 19.56
C LYS A 911 -22.22 12.95 21.06
N HIS A 912 -23.14 12.28 21.76
CA HIS A 912 -22.99 12.01 23.19
C HIS A 912 -21.88 10.99 23.49
N GLU A 913 -21.78 9.92 22.68
CA GLU A 913 -20.69 8.93 22.73
C GLU A 913 -19.32 9.61 22.58
N VAL A 914 -19.15 10.44 21.54
CA VAL A 914 -17.92 11.21 21.29
C VAL A 914 -17.58 12.17 22.44
N LEU A 915 -18.58 12.82 23.04
CA LEU A 915 -18.38 13.67 24.20
C LEU A 915 -18.02 12.87 25.48
N GLN A 916 -18.45 11.61 25.59
CA GLN A 916 -18.03 10.71 26.68
C GLN A 916 -16.59 10.24 26.47
N GLU A 917 -16.24 9.73 25.29
CA GLU A 917 -14.84 9.33 25.00
C GLU A 917 -13.87 10.52 25.16
N PHE A 918 -14.26 11.71 24.69
CA PHE A 918 -13.47 12.93 24.87
C PHE A 918 -13.27 13.28 26.35
N LYS A 919 -14.34 13.21 27.17
CA LYS A 919 -14.26 13.39 28.63
C LYS A 919 -13.34 12.37 29.27
N GLU A 920 -13.28 11.13 28.78
CA GLU A 920 -12.37 10.11 29.32
C GLU A 920 -10.92 10.43 29.01
N THR A 921 -10.61 10.92 27.81
CA THR A 921 -9.24 11.10 27.31
C THR A 921 -8.53 12.39 27.74
N ASP A 922 -9.26 13.48 28.03
CA ASP A 922 -8.70 14.78 28.46
C ASP A 922 -7.50 15.28 27.58
N PRO A 923 -7.65 15.48 26.25
CA PRO A 923 -6.52 15.76 25.36
C PRO A 923 -5.81 17.11 25.62
N HIS A 924 -4.51 17.15 25.36
CA HIS A 924 -3.62 18.28 25.60
C HIS A 924 -2.85 18.75 24.35
N HIS A 925 -2.69 17.89 23.35
CA HIS A 925 -1.95 18.20 22.13
C HIS A 925 -2.87 18.57 20.96
N GLY A 926 -2.29 19.17 19.92
CA GLY A 926 -2.96 19.73 18.75
C GLY A 926 -2.22 20.96 18.27
N GLU A 927 -2.64 21.52 17.14
CA GLU A 927 -2.18 22.82 16.68
C GLU A 927 -3.20 23.91 17.05
N VAL A 928 -4.49 23.64 16.85
CA VAL A 928 -5.58 24.58 17.17
C VAL A 928 -5.94 24.49 18.65
N TRP A 929 -6.03 23.27 19.21
CA TRP A 929 -6.40 23.00 20.60
C TRP A 929 -5.55 23.78 21.63
N PRO A 930 -4.20 23.83 21.53
CA PRO A 930 -3.38 24.65 22.42
C PRO A 930 -3.55 26.16 22.27
N THR A 931 -4.17 26.68 21.20
CA THR A 931 -4.42 28.13 21.07
C THR A 931 -5.68 28.53 21.83
N TYR A 932 -6.76 27.76 21.68
CA TYR A 932 -8.02 27.98 22.40
C TYR A 932 -7.88 27.70 23.89
N THR A 933 -7.18 26.62 24.28
CA THR A 933 -6.85 26.29 25.68
C THR A 933 -5.79 27.19 26.32
N LYS A 934 -5.20 28.17 25.60
CA LYS A 934 -4.28 29.19 26.18
C LYS A 934 -4.87 30.60 26.24
N LYS A 935 -6.05 30.84 25.66
CA LYS A 935 -6.78 32.11 25.83
C LYS A 935 -7.35 32.19 27.25
N VAL A 936 -6.92 33.19 28.02
CA VAL A 936 -7.25 33.37 29.45
C VAL A 936 -8.76 33.35 29.74
N GLU A 937 -9.58 33.86 28.82
CA GLU A 937 -11.05 33.85 28.93
C GLU A 937 -11.65 32.44 28.86
N ASN A 938 -11.04 31.56 28.06
CA ASN A 938 -11.53 30.20 27.82
C ASN A 938 -11.14 29.21 28.94
N TRP A 939 -10.32 29.62 29.90
CA TRP A 939 -9.85 28.72 30.97
C TRP A 939 -10.89 28.45 32.05
N ARG A 940 -11.93 29.28 32.09
CA ARG A 940 -13.08 29.14 32.99
C ARG A 940 -14.16 28.22 32.43
N VAL A 941 -13.94 27.66 31.23
CA VAL A 941 -14.92 26.91 30.43
C VAL A 941 -14.57 25.43 30.46
N ASN A 942 -15.58 24.56 30.63
CA ASN A 942 -15.37 23.11 30.62
C ASN A 942 -14.76 22.64 29.29
N ALA A 943 -13.92 21.59 29.33
CA ALA A 943 -13.25 21.09 28.13
C ALA A 943 -14.23 20.72 26.99
N CYS A 944 -15.44 20.24 27.33
CA CYS A 944 -16.49 19.94 26.35
C CYS A 944 -17.06 21.21 25.67
N GLU A 945 -17.38 22.24 26.46
CA GLU A 945 -17.85 23.53 25.94
C GLU A 945 -16.76 24.25 25.11
N LEU A 946 -15.48 24.07 25.49
CA LEU A 946 -14.36 24.56 24.69
C LEU A 946 -14.25 23.83 23.35
N LEU A 947 -14.51 22.52 23.34
CA LEU A 947 -14.52 21.74 22.11
C LEU A 947 -15.72 22.05 21.21
N GLU A 948 -16.90 22.33 21.78
CA GLU A 948 -18.04 22.82 20.99
C GLU A 948 -17.73 24.20 20.38
N LYS A 949 -17.17 25.14 21.16
CA LYS A 949 -16.70 26.45 20.65
C LYS A 949 -15.65 26.29 19.54
N MET A 950 -14.74 25.33 19.67
CA MET A 950 -13.77 25.02 18.61
C MET A 950 -14.40 24.39 17.37
N ALA A 951 -15.30 23.42 17.53
CA ALA A 951 -15.95 22.75 16.41
C ALA A 951 -16.79 23.73 15.56
N VAL A 952 -17.41 24.73 16.20
CA VAL A 952 -18.09 25.86 15.53
C VAL A 952 -17.09 26.84 14.91
N GLY A 953 -15.96 27.11 15.57
CA GLY A 953 -14.93 28.08 15.14
C GLY A 953 -13.89 27.55 14.14
N ILE A 954 -14.00 26.30 13.68
CA ILE A 954 -13.18 25.76 12.59
C ILE A 954 -13.79 26.23 11.26
N GLU A 955 -12.95 26.64 10.31
CA GLU A 955 -13.29 26.71 8.88
C GLU A 955 -12.69 25.47 8.21
N LEU A 956 -13.46 24.71 7.43
CA LEU A 956 -12.98 23.46 6.81
C LEU A 956 -11.81 23.73 5.84
N PHE A 957 -11.99 24.78 5.05
CA PHE A 957 -10.98 25.50 4.29
C PHE A 957 -11.34 26.98 4.38
N LYS A 958 -10.36 27.88 4.39
CA LYS A 958 -10.58 29.20 3.80
C LYS A 958 -10.71 28.98 2.30
N GLU A 959 -11.81 29.44 1.71
CA GLU A 959 -11.92 29.47 0.25
C GLU A 959 -10.81 30.37 -0.30
N VAL A 960 -10.14 29.88 -1.35
CA VAL A 960 -9.01 30.50 -2.05
C VAL A 960 -9.51 31.10 -3.35
#